data_AF-A0A348UWT0-F1
#
_entry.id   AF-A0A348UWT0-F1
#
_cell.length_a   1.000
_cell.length_b   1.000
_cell.length_c   1.000
_cell.angle_alpha   90.00
_cell.angle_beta   90.00
_cell.angle_gamma   90.00
#
_symmetry.space_group_name_H-M   'P 1'
#
loop_
_entity.id
_entity.type
_entity.pdbx_description
1 polymer ?
#
loop_
_entity_poly.entity_id
_entity_poly.type
_entity_poly.pdbx_seq_one_letter_code
_entity_poly.pdbx_strand_id
1 'polypeptide(L)'
;MRLDIDFDSIEQIFSNAWEQGRDFLFESEVYELLAKSGSETFPRTRLIKCGTRIPDDELVTIPGEKIVLKIVSPYIVHKTEVGGVRVVDNEPDKIRSAVRRMFYEVPESYAAGLGRAQEGLPVHYQGLTGDALTAAVSRDVKGVLQVQYMPPDSAAFGNELIVGLRHTREFGTILSAGLGGTDTDLYAKRFRKGQAIVAASPAMCTGERFFRLYRKTISYRKLAGLTRGQRRIVTDEQLAECFESFIRIGNTYCRENPEAVFIIDELEINPFAFTDFLMVPLDGMCRFSKQKKTAPKRPVAKIDNLLHPVRMGIIGVSSTRKNFGRIILDNVLAQGFDPDNLVIFKKGMTQFQGIDCLPDLAALENSGKGKLDLFIVAVGADQVPDLVEDIIEKDAAHAVMLIAGGLGETPDSRDRAEQLVEAICAARIRPDTDGGPVFIGANCMGVISLPGNFDTWFIPKEKLPKNGSCPRSCCKAALISQSGAFMLHRSHYCPQLAPAYMISMGNQTDLTIGDMMTYFKESDQVDVIAVYAEGFNDLDGLAFCRAVRDAVLAGKEVVFYKAGRTPEGKAATSSHTASIAGDYMVCESCVSQAGAIVARTFNEFQELMLLAETLNTKIIHGNRLAAVSGAGFEAVGMADSIQSDDFTMEFARFCNKTVTDVRSVLAAKGLDRLVTISNPLDISPAADDQVHGDIAEILCRDNGVDAVILSVDPMSPAMQTLDTDPEDRFCMHHKGAILHRLTHLNNTSETPIVAVVDGGRLYDPLRDALIAGCIPVFKVCDGAVAALSLYIQGRLGANAVRMSKGDGVIHD
;
A
#
# COMPACT_ATOMS: atom_id res chain seq x y z
N MET A 1 16.61 11.52 -23.38
CA MET A 1 15.89 12.81 -23.42
C MET A 1 16.77 13.86 -22.79
N ARG A 2 16.70 15.12 -23.24
CA ARG A 2 17.51 16.23 -22.71
C ARG A 2 16.58 17.31 -22.16
N LEU A 3 15.79 16.92 -21.18
CA LEU A 3 14.85 17.79 -20.47
C LEU A 3 15.65 18.75 -19.56
N ASP A 4 15.59 20.04 -19.89
CA ASP A 4 16.22 21.12 -19.14
C ASP A 4 15.15 21.81 -18.28
N ILE A 5 15.44 22.02 -17.00
CA ILE A 5 14.50 22.62 -16.02
C ILE A 5 15.21 23.74 -15.29
N ASP A 6 14.67 24.95 -15.43
CA ASP A 6 15.16 26.18 -14.84
C ASP A 6 14.56 26.35 -13.44
N PHE A 7 15.08 25.57 -12.49
CA PHE A 7 14.61 25.55 -11.09
C PHE A 7 14.78 26.91 -10.40
N ASP A 8 15.83 27.66 -10.71
CA ASP A 8 16.07 29.01 -10.15
C ASP A 8 14.92 29.96 -10.51
N SER A 9 14.44 29.93 -11.75
CA SER A 9 13.27 30.73 -12.15
C SER A 9 11.98 30.26 -11.50
N ILE A 10 11.79 28.94 -11.31
CA ILE A 10 10.59 28.40 -10.64
C ILE A 10 10.58 28.78 -9.16
N GLU A 11 11.72 28.73 -8.47
CA GLU A 11 11.90 29.18 -7.09
C GLU A 11 11.59 30.68 -6.94
N GLN A 12 11.97 31.51 -7.94
CA GLN A 12 11.62 32.93 -7.96
C GLN A 12 10.11 33.16 -8.12
N ILE A 13 9.39 32.33 -8.88
CA ILE A 13 7.92 32.40 -9.01
C ILE A 13 7.26 32.13 -7.66
N PHE A 14 7.66 31.07 -6.94
CA PHE A 14 7.15 30.77 -5.60
C PHE A 14 7.50 31.87 -4.59
N SER A 15 8.74 32.37 -4.61
CA SER A 15 9.19 33.47 -3.75
C SER A 15 8.35 34.74 -3.96
N ASN A 16 8.15 35.15 -5.22
CA ASN A 16 7.33 36.31 -5.58
C ASN A 16 5.87 36.17 -5.09
N ALA A 17 5.29 34.97 -5.20
CA ALA A 17 3.94 34.71 -4.71
C ALA A 17 3.86 34.71 -3.17
N TRP A 18 4.86 34.14 -2.49
CA TRP A 18 4.94 34.11 -1.03
C TRP A 18 5.12 35.51 -0.42
N GLU A 19 5.98 36.36 -1.02
CA GLU A 19 6.14 37.76 -0.61
C GLU A 19 4.86 38.58 -0.75
N GLN A 20 3.98 38.20 -1.67
CA GLN A 20 2.63 38.77 -1.83
C GLN A 20 1.60 38.19 -0.85
N GLY A 21 2.02 37.31 0.08
CA GLY A 21 1.16 36.66 1.06
C GLY A 21 0.27 35.56 0.47
N ARG A 22 0.68 34.92 -0.63
CA ARG A 22 -0.07 33.83 -1.30
C ARG A 22 0.57 32.47 -1.06
N ASP A 23 -0.29 31.46 -0.90
CA ASP A 23 0.02 30.03 -0.88
C ASP A 23 -0.43 29.32 -2.18
N PHE A 24 -0.63 30.10 -3.24
CA PHE A 24 -1.07 29.64 -4.56
C PHE A 24 -0.51 30.52 -5.67
N LEU A 25 -0.34 29.94 -6.86
CA LEU A 25 0.03 30.64 -8.10
C LEU A 25 -1.20 31.05 -8.91
N PHE A 26 -1.14 32.20 -9.56
CA PHE A 26 -2.10 32.54 -10.62
C PHE A 26 -1.87 31.65 -11.84
N GLU A 27 -2.91 31.40 -12.63
CA GLU A 27 -2.83 30.54 -13.83
C GLU A 27 -1.73 31.00 -14.81
N SER A 28 -1.47 32.31 -14.93
CA SER A 28 -0.34 32.85 -15.71
C SER A 28 1.04 32.46 -15.17
N GLU A 29 1.19 32.39 -13.84
CA GLU A 29 2.42 31.98 -13.15
C GLU A 29 2.60 30.45 -13.24
N VAL A 30 1.49 29.68 -13.32
CA VAL A 30 1.52 28.24 -13.62
C VAL A 30 2.00 27.98 -15.05
N TYR A 31 1.54 28.75 -16.05
CA TYR A 31 2.08 28.64 -17.41
C TYR A 31 3.58 29.02 -17.47
N GLU A 32 4.02 30.02 -16.69
CA GLU A 32 5.44 30.37 -16.60
C GLU A 32 6.26 29.23 -15.96
N LEU A 33 5.77 28.63 -14.88
CA LEU A 33 6.38 27.44 -14.26
C LEU A 33 6.51 26.28 -15.26
N LEU A 34 5.45 25.98 -16.02
CA LEU A 34 5.49 24.92 -17.04
C LEU A 34 6.47 25.22 -18.18
N ALA A 35 6.54 26.47 -18.64
CA ALA A 35 7.52 26.88 -19.65
C ALA A 35 8.96 26.70 -19.14
N LYS A 36 9.20 26.95 -17.84
CA LYS A 36 10.47 26.73 -17.16
C LYS A 36 10.76 25.26 -16.83
N SER A 37 9.76 24.39 -16.91
CA SER A 37 9.87 22.94 -16.66
C SER A 37 10.12 22.10 -17.92
N GLY A 38 10.37 22.75 -19.06
CA GLY A 38 10.60 22.10 -20.35
C GLY A 38 9.34 21.89 -21.19
N SER A 39 8.21 22.52 -20.87
CA SER A 39 7.02 22.50 -21.73
C SER A 39 7.23 23.36 -22.99
N GLU A 40 7.32 22.72 -24.16
CA GLU A 40 7.61 23.41 -25.43
C GLU A 40 6.48 24.32 -25.91
N THR A 41 5.24 24.09 -25.51
CA THR A 41 4.06 24.82 -25.99
C THR A 41 3.14 25.22 -24.83
N PHE A 42 2.84 26.52 -24.73
CA PHE A 42 1.93 27.09 -23.75
C PHE A 42 1.11 28.24 -24.37
N PRO A 43 -0.15 28.46 -23.94
CA PRO A 43 -0.94 29.59 -24.43
C PRO A 43 -0.30 30.92 -24.07
N ARG A 44 -0.27 31.89 -25.01
CA ARG A 44 0.06 33.28 -24.64
C ARG A 44 -1.02 33.85 -23.72
N THR A 45 -0.62 34.53 -22.65
CA THR A 45 -1.57 35.11 -21.70
C THR A 45 -1.29 36.58 -21.35
N ARG A 46 -2.30 37.27 -20.83
CA ARG A 46 -2.23 38.65 -20.34
C ARG A 46 -3.28 38.87 -19.23
N LEU A 47 -2.85 39.32 -18.05
CA LEU A 47 -3.77 39.63 -16.95
C LEU A 47 -4.35 41.04 -17.07
N ILE A 48 -5.67 41.13 -17.28
CA ILE A 48 -6.44 42.38 -17.22
C ILE A 48 -6.88 42.62 -15.78
N LYS A 49 -6.08 43.38 -15.01
CA LYS A 49 -6.36 43.68 -13.60
C LYS A 49 -7.66 44.47 -13.43
N CYS A 50 -8.41 44.21 -12.36
CA CYS A 50 -9.62 44.96 -12.04
C CYS A 50 -9.35 46.47 -11.99
N GLY A 51 -10.24 47.28 -12.55
CA GLY A 51 -10.11 48.75 -12.63
C GLY A 51 -9.15 49.27 -13.70
N THR A 52 -8.38 48.42 -14.40
CA THR A 52 -7.50 48.87 -15.50
C THR A 52 -8.24 49.03 -16.83
N ARG A 53 -7.84 50.03 -17.62
CA ARG A 53 -8.33 50.24 -18.99
C ARG A 53 -7.18 50.05 -19.98
N ILE A 54 -7.17 48.90 -20.63
CA ILE A 54 -6.18 48.58 -21.67
C ILE A 54 -6.59 49.26 -23.01
N PRO A 55 -5.63 49.83 -23.77
CA PRO A 55 -5.80 50.31 -25.15
C PRO A 55 -6.30 49.22 -26.11
N ASP A 56 -6.94 49.62 -27.22
CA ASP A 56 -7.58 48.66 -28.14
C ASP A 56 -6.56 47.87 -28.99
N ASP A 57 -5.46 48.50 -29.39
CA ASP A 57 -4.30 47.88 -30.05
C ASP A 57 -3.60 46.86 -29.14
N GLU A 58 -3.51 47.15 -27.84
CA GLU A 58 -2.98 46.23 -26.85
C GLU A 58 -3.89 45.01 -26.60
N LEU A 59 -5.22 45.18 -26.62
CA LEU A 59 -6.19 44.11 -26.37
C LEU A 59 -6.13 42.98 -27.41
N VAL A 60 -5.70 43.24 -28.64
CA VAL A 60 -5.65 42.24 -29.73
C VAL A 60 -4.24 41.66 -29.99
N THR A 61 -3.30 41.87 -29.07
CA THR A 61 -1.91 41.37 -29.19
C THR A 61 -1.76 39.85 -29.03
N ILE A 62 -2.77 39.16 -28.49
CA ILE A 62 -2.79 37.70 -28.42
C ILE A 62 -3.20 37.15 -29.80
N PRO A 63 -2.47 36.19 -30.38
CA PRO A 63 -2.73 35.70 -31.74
C PRO A 63 -3.98 34.81 -31.81
N GLY A 64 -4.62 34.79 -32.99
CA GLY A 64 -5.79 33.99 -33.31
C GLY A 64 -7.06 34.82 -33.54
N GLU A 65 -8.05 34.24 -34.20
CA GLU A 65 -9.37 34.87 -34.44
C GLU A 65 -10.21 34.96 -33.16
N LYS A 66 -9.89 34.13 -32.16
CA LYS A 66 -10.59 34.03 -30.87
C LYS A 66 -9.59 34.05 -29.72
N ILE A 67 -10.09 34.40 -28.56
CA ILE A 67 -9.39 34.32 -27.28
C ILE A 67 -10.28 33.66 -26.23
N VAL A 68 -9.67 33.17 -25.16
CA VAL A 68 -10.36 32.72 -23.95
C VAL A 68 -10.16 33.78 -22.87
N LEU A 69 -11.24 34.15 -22.20
CA LEU A 69 -11.25 35.01 -21.04
C LEU A 69 -11.58 34.17 -19.81
N LYS A 70 -10.72 34.23 -18.79
CA LYS A 70 -10.87 33.48 -17.54
C LYS A 70 -10.86 34.41 -16.33
N ILE A 71 -11.79 34.23 -15.40
CA ILE A 71 -11.81 34.99 -14.15
C ILE A 71 -10.59 34.59 -13.29
N VAL A 72 -9.93 35.57 -12.68
CA VAL A 72 -8.81 35.33 -11.76
C VAL A 72 -9.24 35.71 -10.35
N SER A 73 -9.44 34.70 -9.51
CA SER A 73 -9.80 34.85 -8.08
C SER A 73 -9.21 33.67 -7.29
N PRO A 74 -8.66 33.90 -6.07
CA PRO A 74 -8.14 32.83 -5.21
C PRO A 74 -9.17 31.78 -4.79
N TYR A 75 -10.47 32.09 -4.85
CA TYR A 75 -11.53 31.25 -4.32
C TYR A 75 -12.47 30.66 -5.38
N ILE A 76 -12.37 31.09 -6.65
CA ILE A 76 -13.22 30.61 -7.74
C ILE A 76 -12.46 29.57 -8.55
N VAL A 77 -12.47 28.32 -8.07
CA VAL A 77 -11.74 27.19 -8.69
C VAL A 77 -12.50 26.63 -9.90
N HIS A 78 -13.79 26.28 -9.76
CA HIS A 78 -14.64 25.79 -10.85
C HIS A 78 -15.16 26.95 -11.73
N LYS A 79 -14.24 27.69 -12.36
CA LYS A 79 -14.50 28.92 -13.14
C LYS A 79 -15.62 28.75 -14.17
N THR A 80 -15.67 27.60 -14.86
CA THR A 80 -16.62 27.34 -15.97
C THR A 80 -18.08 27.33 -15.49
N GLU A 81 -18.37 26.73 -14.34
CA GLU A 81 -19.73 26.56 -13.82
C GLU A 81 -20.42 27.90 -13.50
N VAL A 82 -19.64 28.90 -13.09
CA VAL A 82 -20.10 30.26 -12.77
C VAL A 82 -19.95 31.24 -13.93
N GLY A 83 -19.77 30.75 -15.16
CA GLY A 83 -19.60 31.58 -16.37
C GLY A 83 -18.31 32.40 -16.37
N GLY A 84 -17.33 32.00 -15.55
CA GLY A 84 -16.00 32.58 -15.39
C GLY A 84 -14.98 32.13 -16.43
N VAL A 85 -15.38 31.33 -17.43
CA VAL A 85 -14.61 31.06 -18.66
C VAL A 85 -15.48 31.42 -19.85
N ARG A 86 -14.96 32.22 -20.79
CA ARG A 86 -15.67 32.66 -22.00
C ARG A 86 -14.76 32.65 -23.21
N VAL A 87 -15.18 32.01 -24.30
CA VAL A 87 -14.52 32.15 -25.61
C VAL A 87 -15.17 33.32 -26.34
N VAL A 88 -14.38 34.27 -26.84
CA VAL A 88 -14.87 35.44 -27.59
C VAL A 88 -13.99 35.69 -28.82
N ASP A 89 -14.56 36.36 -29.83
CA ASP A 89 -13.83 36.83 -30.99
C ASP A 89 -12.79 37.88 -30.55
N ASN A 90 -11.63 37.89 -31.21
CA ASN A 90 -10.47 38.73 -30.86
C ASN A 90 -10.63 40.18 -31.34
N GLU A 91 -11.72 40.82 -30.91
CA GLU A 91 -12.10 42.20 -31.24
C GLU A 91 -12.17 43.05 -29.95
N PRO A 92 -11.62 44.28 -29.90
CA PRO A 92 -11.53 45.05 -28.66
C PRO A 92 -12.85 45.24 -27.92
N ASP A 93 -13.95 45.50 -28.64
CA ASP A 93 -15.28 45.68 -28.07
C ASP A 93 -15.88 44.40 -27.50
N LYS A 94 -15.66 43.24 -28.15
CA LYS A 94 -16.13 41.93 -27.67
C LYS A 94 -15.40 41.56 -26.38
N ILE A 95 -14.08 41.72 -26.37
CA ILE A 95 -13.20 41.49 -25.23
C ILE A 95 -13.64 42.39 -24.07
N ARG A 96 -13.74 43.70 -24.29
CA ARG A 96 -14.11 44.69 -23.28
C ARG A 96 -15.53 44.48 -22.73
N SER A 97 -16.48 44.09 -23.57
CA SER A 97 -17.84 43.75 -23.18
C SER A 97 -17.88 42.49 -22.30
N ALA A 98 -17.19 41.42 -22.70
CA ALA A 98 -17.12 40.18 -21.95
C ALA A 98 -16.41 40.34 -20.60
N VAL A 99 -15.28 41.04 -20.55
CA VAL A 99 -14.56 41.37 -19.30
C VAL A 99 -15.46 42.13 -18.32
N ARG A 100 -16.19 43.15 -18.79
CA ARG A 100 -17.14 43.91 -17.96
C ARG A 100 -18.26 43.04 -17.41
N ARG A 101 -18.84 42.16 -18.25
CA ARG A 101 -19.84 41.19 -17.81
C ARG A 101 -19.28 40.22 -16.79
N MET A 102 -18.08 39.69 -16.99
CA MET A 102 -17.45 38.75 -16.06
C MET A 102 -17.20 39.36 -14.67
N PHE A 103 -16.79 40.64 -14.59
CA PHE A 103 -16.64 41.33 -13.30
C PHE A 103 -17.96 41.54 -12.52
N TYR A 104 -19.11 41.38 -13.17
CA TYR A 104 -20.44 41.56 -12.57
C TYR A 104 -21.15 40.21 -12.36
N GLU A 105 -21.33 39.46 -13.44
CA GLU A 105 -22.10 38.21 -13.48
C GLU A 105 -21.41 37.05 -12.72
N VAL A 106 -20.07 37.01 -12.68
CA VAL A 106 -19.35 35.88 -12.06
C VAL A 106 -19.38 35.95 -10.52
N PRO A 107 -19.12 37.10 -9.86
CA PRO A 107 -19.34 37.22 -8.42
C PRO A 107 -20.77 36.94 -7.99
N GLU A 108 -21.77 37.41 -8.75
CA GLU A 108 -23.19 37.11 -8.49
C GLU A 108 -23.48 35.60 -8.60
N SER A 109 -23.02 34.96 -9.68
CA SER A 109 -23.25 33.53 -9.92
C SER A 109 -22.57 32.65 -8.88
N TYR A 110 -21.33 32.99 -8.48
CA TYR A 110 -20.60 32.27 -7.44
C TYR A 110 -21.24 32.47 -6.07
N ALA A 111 -21.59 33.71 -5.68
CA ALA A 111 -22.27 33.98 -4.42
C ALA A 111 -23.66 33.30 -4.33
N ALA A 112 -24.39 33.21 -5.45
CA ALA A 112 -25.65 32.47 -5.53
C ALA A 112 -25.44 30.95 -5.40
N GLY A 113 -24.40 30.40 -6.03
CA GLY A 113 -24.05 28.98 -5.99
C GLY A 113 -23.64 28.46 -4.60
N LEU A 114 -23.06 29.32 -3.75
CA LEU A 114 -22.69 28.98 -2.37
C LEU A 114 -23.90 28.74 -1.44
N GLY A 115 -25.10 29.21 -1.82
CA GLY A 115 -26.35 28.93 -1.09
C GLY A 115 -26.37 29.44 0.36
N ARG A 116 -26.98 28.66 1.27
CA ARG A 116 -26.94 28.91 2.73
C ARG A 116 -25.86 28.08 3.45
N ALA A 117 -25.05 27.31 2.73
CA ALA A 117 -24.03 26.47 3.33
C ALA A 117 -22.90 27.35 3.90
N GLN A 118 -22.56 27.13 5.17
CA GLN A 118 -21.48 27.86 5.85
C GLN A 118 -20.20 27.00 6.00
N GLU A 119 -20.33 25.68 5.93
CA GLU A 119 -19.21 24.75 5.96
C GLU A 119 -18.41 24.82 4.66
N GLY A 120 -17.08 24.87 4.76
CA GLY A 120 -16.17 24.96 3.61
C GLY A 120 -15.98 26.35 3.01
N LEU A 121 -16.74 27.37 3.43
CA LEU A 121 -16.52 28.75 2.99
C LEU A 121 -15.19 29.30 3.54
N PRO A 122 -14.43 30.09 2.74
CA PRO A 122 -13.36 30.94 3.24
C PRO A 122 -13.82 31.76 4.46
N VAL A 123 -12.96 31.89 5.47
CA VAL A 123 -13.34 32.45 6.79
C VAL A 123 -13.96 33.86 6.68
N HIS A 124 -13.50 34.68 5.74
CA HIS A 124 -14.01 36.03 5.49
C HIS A 124 -15.29 36.10 4.65
N TYR A 125 -15.79 34.96 4.15
CA TYR A 125 -17.13 34.83 3.55
C TYR A 125 -18.16 34.28 4.55
N GLN A 126 -17.72 33.66 5.65
CA GLN A 126 -18.62 33.11 6.66
C GLN A 126 -19.47 34.21 7.31
N GLY A 127 -20.76 33.92 7.51
CA GLY A 127 -21.76 34.87 8.00
C GLY A 127 -22.23 35.92 6.98
N LEU A 128 -21.63 36.01 5.78
CA LEU A 128 -22.09 36.91 4.72
C LEU A 128 -23.19 36.26 3.86
N THR A 129 -24.16 37.05 3.42
CA THR A 129 -25.25 36.60 2.53
C THR A 129 -25.67 37.71 1.56
N GLY A 130 -26.19 37.34 0.39
CA GLY A 130 -26.68 38.30 -0.61
C GLY A 130 -25.59 39.28 -1.05
N ASP A 131 -25.95 40.55 -1.24
CA ASP A 131 -25.07 41.61 -1.71
C ASP A 131 -23.75 41.73 -0.92
N ALA A 132 -23.76 41.44 0.39
CA ALA A 132 -22.57 41.47 1.23
C ALA A 132 -21.57 40.34 0.86
N LEU A 133 -22.08 39.15 0.52
CA LEU A 133 -21.27 38.02 0.03
C LEU A 133 -20.80 38.30 -1.40
N THR A 134 -21.68 38.76 -2.30
CA THR A 134 -21.31 39.16 -3.67
C THR A 134 -20.21 40.21 -3.65
N ALA A 135 -20.33 41.24 -2.81
CA ALA A 135 -19.31 42.28 -2.66
C ALA A 135 -17.99 41.75 -2.07
N ALA A 136 -18.02 40.69 -1.24
CA ALA A 136 -16.80 40.02 -0.78
C ALA A 136 -16.12 39.25 -1.91
N VAL A 137 -16.87 38.46 -2.67
CA VAL A 137 -16.37 37.74 -3.86
C VAL A 137 -15.79 38.71 -4.89
N SER A 138 -16.47 39.84 -5.15
CA SER A 138 -15.97 40.89 -6.06
C SER A 138 -14.66 41.53 -5.61
N ARG A 139 -14.37 41.63 -4.29
CA ARG A 139 -13.06 42.11 -3.79
C ARG A 139 -11.93 41.10 -4.02
N ASP A 140 -12.27 39.82 -4.12
CA ASP A 140 -11.30 38.76 -4.35
C ASP A 140 -11.01 38.49 -5.81
N VAL A 141 -11.89 38.88 -6.73
CA VAL A 141 -11.56 38.94 -8.16
C VAL A 141 -10.42 39.93 -8.41
N LYS A 142 -9.27 39.43 -8.86
CA LYS A 142 -8.07 40.24 -9.14
C LYS A 142 -8.04 40.75 -10.59
N GLY A 143 -8.71 40.05 -11.50
CA GLY A 143 -8.77 40.43 -12.91
C GLY A 143 -9.45 39.38 -13.79
N VAL A 144 -9.32 39.57 -15.10
CA VAL A 144 -9.62 38.55 -16.11
C VAL A 144 -8.32 38.23 -16.85
N LEU A 145 -7.93 36.96 -16.91
CA LEU A 145 -6.83 36.49 -17.72
C LEU A 145 -7.32 36.33 -19.16
N GLN A 146 -6.69 37.06 -20.07
CA GLN A 146 -6.80 36.84 -21.50
C GLN A 146 -5.82 35.73 -21.88
N VAL A 147 -6.30 34.70 -22.59
CA VAL A 147 -5.56 33.49 -22.94
C VAL A 147 -5.75 33.23 -24.43
N GLN A 148 -4.68 32.83 -25.12
CA GLN A 148 -4.74 32.39 -26.52
C GLN A 148 -5.73 31.24 -26.70
N TYR A 149 -6.64 31.35 -27.67
CA TYR A 149 -7.51 30.22 -28.02
C TYR A 149 -6.71 29.17 -28.78
N MET A 150 -6.66 27.96 -28.23
CA MET A 150 -5.98 26.80 -28.82
C MET A 150 -7.05 25.87 -29.39
N PRO A 151 -7.17 25.72 -30.72
CA PRO A 151 -8.20 24.88 -31.32
C PRO A 151 -7.89 23.39 -31.06
N PRO A 152 -8.80 22.60 -30.48
CA PRO A 152 -8.53 21.18 -30.25
C PRO A 152 -8.57 20.40 -31.56
N ASP A 153 -7.65 19.45 -31.75
CA ASP A 153 -7.62 18.56 -32.93
C ASP A 153 -8.93 17.77 -33.12
N SER A 154 -9.66 17.53 -32.03
CA SER A 154 -10.98 16.91 -32.08
C SER A 154 -11.76 17.15 -30.78
N ALA A 155 -13.00 17.64 -30.93
CA ALA A 155 -13.98 17.75 -29.84
C ALA A 155 -14.58 16.39 -29.41
N ALA A 156 -13.97 15.25 -29.80
CA ALA A 156 -14.42 13.93 -29.36
C ALA A 156 -13.99 13.64 -27.92
N PHE A 157 -14.88 12.96 -27.19
CA PHE A 157 -14.71 12.65 -25.77
C PHE A 157 -13.40 11.90 -25.47
N GLY A 158 -12.62 12.42 -24.53
CA GLY A 158 -11.44 11.76 -23.96
C GLY A 158 -10.16 11.88 -24.79
N ASN A 159 -10.02 12.96 -25.55
CA ASN A 159 -8.77 13.39 -26.17
C ASN A 159 -7.96 14.33 -25.24
N GLU A 160 -8.38 14.48 -23.99
CA GLU A 160 -7.78 15.37 -23.00
C GLU A 160 -7.11 14.54 -21.90
N LEU A 161 -5.96 15.02 -21.44
CA LEU A 161 -5.12 14.41 -20.42
C LEU A 161 -5.18 15.27 -19.15
N ILE A 162 -5.34 14.65 -17.98
CA ILE A 162 -5.05 15.28 -16.69
C ILE A 162 -3.69 14.78 -16.21
N VAL A 163 -2.86 15.68 -15.70
CA VAL A 163 -1.63 15.34 -14.95
C VAL A 163 -1.55 16.24 -13.73
N GLY A 164 -1.24 15.65 -12.57
CA GLY A 164 -1.05 16.43 -11.36
C GLY A 164 -0.09 15.83 -10.35
N LEU A 165 0.56 16.70 -9.58
CA LEU A 165 1.23 16.38 -8.33
C LEU A 165 0.32 16.73 -7.17
N ARG A 166 0.20 15.86 -6.18
CA ARG A 166 -0.49 16.16 -4.93
C ARG A 166 0.30 15.65 -3.74
N HIS A 167 0.47 16.49 -2.74
CA HIS A 167 1.05 16.08 -1.47
C HIS A 167 0.04 15.27 -0.66
N THR A 168 0.43 14.06 -0.28
CA THR A 168 -0.30 13.19 0.65
C THR A 168 0.49 13.07 1.95
N ARG A 169 -0.23 12.98 3.07
CA ARG A 169 0.37 12.90 4.40
C ARG A 169 1.24 11.65 4.55
N GLU A 170 0.74 10.51 4.08
CA GLU A 170 1.36 9.20 4.26
C GLU A 170 2.47 8.90 3.24
N PHE A 171 2.30 9.30 1.97
CA PHE A 171 3.18 8.90 0.86
C PHE A 171 3.97 10.06 0.25
N GLY A 172 3.90 11.27 0.84
CA GLY A 172 4.55 12.46 0.28
C GLY A 172 3.92 12.89 -1.04
N THR A 173 4.73 13.42 -1.95
CA THR A 173 4.28 13.80 -3.30
C THR A 173 3.83 12.57 -4.09
N ILE A 174 2.68 12.67 -4.75
CA ILE A 174 2.13 11.67 -5.65
C ILE A 174 1.89 12.31 -7.02
N LEU A 175 2.44 11.73 -8.07
CA LEU A 175 2.08 12.01 -9.45
C LEU A 175 0.86 11.16 -9.82
N SER A 176 -0.18 11.80 -10.39
CA SER A 176 -1.31 11.14 -11.02
C SER A 176 -1.48 11.59 -12.47
N ALA A 177 -1.95 10.69 -13.33
CA ALA A 177 -2.32 11.00 -14.71
C ALA A 177 -3.48 10.13 -15.20
N GLY A 178 -4.34 10.67 -16.07
CA GLY A 178 -5.56 9.99 -16.46
C GLY A 178 -6.33 10.60 -17.63
N LEU A 179 -7.65 10.40 -17.63
CA LEU A 179 -8.58 11.09 -18.55
C LEU A 179 -8.87 12.49 -17.99
N GLY A 180 -8.67 13.54 -18.78
CA GLY A 180 -8.95 14.93 -18.39
C GLY A 180 -10.26 15.48 -18.96
N GLY A 181 -10.56 16.72 -18.59
CA GLY A 181 -11.72 17.48 -19.08
C GLY A 181 -12.89 17.57 -18.10
N THR A 182 -13.91 18.36 -18.45
CA THR A 182 -15.07 18.66 -17.57
C THR A 182 -15.94 17.45 -17.23
N ASP A 183 -15.90 16.40 -18.05
CA ASP A 183 -16.66 15.17 -17.83
C ASP A 183 -16.01 14.22 -16.81
N THR A 184 -14.77 14.50 -16.38
CA THR A 184 -13.94 13.58 -15.57
C THR A 184 -14.65 13.12 -14.29
N ASP A 185 -15.30 14.02 -13.56
CA ASP A 185 -16.02 13.70 -12.32
C ASP A 185 -17.23 12.77 -12.49
N LEU A 186 -17.89 12.83 -13.65
CA LEU A 186 -19.04 11.99 -13.97
C LEU A 186 -18.59 10.52 -14.19
N TYR A 187 -17.39 10.33 -14.73
CA TYR A 187 -16.85 9.03 -15.09
C TYR A 187 -15.84 8.47 -14.08
N ALA A 188 -15.17 9.29 -13.27
CA ALA A 188 -14.32 8.84 -12.16
C ALA A 188 -15.11 7.95 -11.17
N LYS A 189 -16.42 8.19 -11.02
CA LYS A 189 -17.37 7.37 -10.24
C LYS A 189 -17.80 6.07 -10.92
N ARG A 190 -17.45 5.83 -12.19
CA ARG A 190 -17.92 4.71 -13.02
C ARG A 190 -16.82 3.88 -13.68
N PHE A 191 -15.61 4.41 -13.84
CA PHE A 191 -14.48 3.66 -14.38
C PHE A 191 -13.84 2.74 -13.33
N ARG A 192 -13.24 1.64 -13.80
CA ARG A 192 -12.50 0.70 -12.94
C ARG A 192 -11.18 1.31 -12.46
N LYS A 193 -10.69 0.83 -11.32
CA LYS A 193 -9.36 1.14 -10.79
C LYS A 193 -8.27 0.95 -11.87
N GLY A 194 -7.28 1.84 -11.91
CA GLY A 194 -6.14 1.75 -12.84
C GLY A 194 -6.47 1.93 -14.33
N GLN A 195 -7.76 1.94 -14.73
CA GLN A 195 -8.16 2.09 -16.13
C GLN A 195 -8.38 3.55 -16.55
N ALA A 196 -8.75 4.43 -15.62
CA ALA A 196 -8.97 5.86 -15.87
C ALA A 196 -7.84 6.76 -15.36
N ILE A 197 -7.25 6.44 -14.20
CA ILE A 197 -6.17 7.21 -13.56
C ILE A 197 -5.11 6.21 -13.07
N VAL A 198 -3.84 6.58 -13.22
CA VAL A 198 -2.66 5.93 -12.63
C VAL A 198 -2.02 6.92 -11.64
N ALA A 199 -1.53 6.42 -10.51
CA ALA A 199 -0.83 7.22 -9.49
C ALA A 199 0.48 6.53 -9.05
N ALA A 200 1.54 7.29 -8.78
CA ALA A 200 2.81 6.79 -8.27
C ALA A 200 3.57 7.86 -7.46
N SER A 201 4.48 7.45 -6.58
CA SER A 201 5.42 8.37 -5.93
C SER A 201 6.57 8.75 -6.88
N PRO A 202 6.82 10.05 -7.15
CA PRO A 202 8.01 10.51 -7.89
C PRO A 202 9.33 10.06 -7.28
N ALA A 203 9.37 9.84 -5.96
CA ALA A 203 10.56 9.41 -5.25
C ALA A 203 10.92 7.92 -5.45
N MET A 204 10.11 7.19 -6.23
CA MET A 204 10.31 5.76 -6.54
C MET A 204 10.09 5.42 -8.03
N CYS A 205 9.87 6.43 -8.88
CA CYS A 205 9.47 6.26 -10.27
C CYS A 205 10.26 7.20 -11.21
N THR A 206 10.31 6.85 -12.49
CA THR A 206 10.88 7.67 -13.58
C THR A 206 9.80 7.94 -14.62
N GLY A 207 9.96 8.96 -15.48
CA GLY A 207 8.98 9.28 -16.51
C GLY A 207 8.64 8.09 -17.41
N GLU A 208 9.65 7.34 -17.84
CA GLU A 208 9.51 6.09 -18.63
C GLU A 208 8.77 4.99 -17.86
N ARG A 209 9.07 4.78 -16.56
CA ARG A 209 8.37 3.77 -15.75
C ARG A 209 6.91 4.16 -15.51
N PHE A 210 6.65 5.45 -15.26
CA PHE A 210 5.30 5.97 -15.10
C PHE A 210 4.52 5.87 -16.42
N PHE A 211 5.16 6.20 -17.55
CA PHE A 211 4.59 6.03 -18.87
C PHE A 211 4.16 4.58 -19.13
N ARG A 212 5.00 3.57 -18.81
CA ARG A 212 4.61 2.15 -18.93
C ARG A 212 3.37 1.76 -18.11
N LEU A 213 3.13 2.40 -16.97
CA LEU A 213 1.89 2.22 -16.21
C LEU A 213 0.72 2.91 -16.91
N TYR A 214 0.89 4.18 -17.32
CA TYR A 214 -0.10 4.97 -18.05
C TYR A 214 -0.54 4.30 -19.37
N ARG A 215 0.36 3.59 -20.08
CA ARG A 215 0.05 2.83 -21.31
C ARG A 215 -1.06 1.78 -21.16
N LYS A 216 -1.34 1.32 -19.93
CA LYS A 216 -2.42 0.36 -19.64
C LYS A 216 -3.81 1.03 -19.54
N THR A 217 -3.86 2.36 -19.45
CA THR A 217 -5.12 3.12 -19.28
C THR A 217 -5.95 3.20 -20.56
N ILE A 218 -7.24 3.46 -20.40
CA ILE A 218 -8.15 3.82 -21.50
C ILE A 218 -7.74 5.18 -22.09
N SER A 219 -7.21 6.10 -21.26
CA SER A 219 -6.73 7.42 -21.69
C SER A 219 -5.61 7.27 -22.74
N TYR A 220 -4.53 6.53 -22.44
CA TYR A 220 -3.47 6.25 -23.43
C TYR A 220 -4.02 5.59 -24.71
N ARG A 221 -4.92 4.61 -24.58
CA ARG A 221 -5.50 3.92 -25.76
C ARG A 221 -6.23 4.89 -26.71
N LYS A 222 -6.83 5.97 -26.20
CA LYS A 222 -7.41 7.03 -27.03
C LYS A 222 -6.33 7.92 -27.65
N LEU A 223 -5.44 8.47 -26.84
CA LEU A 223 -4.37 9.38 -27.30
C LEU A 223 -3.46 8.73 -28.36
N ALA A 224 -3.20 7.43 -28.23
CA ALA A 224 -2.43 6.62 -29.17
C ALA A 224 -3.20 6.15 -30.42
N GLY A 225 -4.50 6.47 -30.56
CA GLY A 225 -5.33 6.07 -31.70
C GLY A 225 -5.68 4.58 -31.76
N LEU A 226 -5.62 3.86 -30.64
CA LEU A 226 -5.92 2.41 -30.55
C LEU A 226 -7.43 2.12 -30.41
N THR A 227 -8.27 3.14 -30.52
CA THR A 227 -9.74 3.09 -30.51
C THR A 227 -10.29 3.31 -31.92
N ARG A 228 -11.37 2.57 -32.27
CA ARG A 228 -11.93 2.57 -33.62
C ARG A 228 -12.34 3.99 -34.06
N GLY A 229 -11.75 4.46 -35.16
CA GLY A 229 -12.10 5.73 -35.80
C GLY A 229 -11.34 6.95 -35.28
N GLN A 230 -10.41 6.80 -34.32
CA GLN A 230 -9.55 7.89 -33.88
C GLN A 230 -8.16 7.81 -34.52
N ARG A 231 -7.45 8.94 -34.51
CA ARG A 231 -6.04 9.06 -34.91
C ARG A 231 -5.19 9.25 -33.65
N ARG A 232 -3.91 8.91 -33.74
CA ARG A 232 -2.91 9.26 -32.73
C ARG A 232 -2.70 10.77 -32.73
N ILE A 233 -2.67 11.39 -31.54
CA ILE A 233 -2.56 12.85 -31.35
C ILE A 233 -1.35 13.29 -30.49
N VAL A 234 -0.60 12.34 -29.94
CA VAL A 234 0.61 12.61 -29.13
C VAL A 234 1.65 11.51 -29.37
N THR A 235 2.95 11.81 -29.24
CA THR A 235 4.03 10.81 -29.27
C THR A 235 4.18 10.07 -27.93
N ASP A 236 4.90 8.94 -27.90
CA ASP A 236 5.16 8.24 -26.62
C ASP A 236 6.19 9.07 -25.81
N GLU A 237 7.10 9.73 -26.52
CA GLU A 237 8.16 10.59 -26.03
C GLU A 237 7.63 11.83 -25.30
N GLN A 238 6.68 12.57 -25.89
CA GLN A 238 6.07 13.76 -25.27
C GLN A 238 5.39 13.43 -23.93
N LEU A 239 4.73 12.26 -23.84
CA LEU A 239 4.10 11.81 -22.60
C LEU A 239 5.15 11.44 -21.55
N ALA A 240 6.21 10.72 -21.93
CA ALA A 240 7.30 10.36 -21.02
C ALA A 240 8.08 11.60 -20.53
N GLU A 241 8.32 12.60 -21.37
CA GLU A 241 8.95 13.88 -21.00
C GLU A 241 8.08 14.71 -20.07
N CYS A 242 6.75 14.76 -20.31
CA CYS A 242 5.79 15.36 -19.39
C CYS A 242 5.87 14.74 -17.99
N PHE A 243 5.82 13.40 -17.92
CA PHE A 243 5.87 12.69 -16.65
C PHE A 243 7.23 12.83 -15.95
N GLU A 244 8.35 12.85 -16.69
CA GLU A 244 9.69 13.10 -16.14
C GLU A 244 9.81 14.53 -15.59
N SER A 245 9.25 15.54 -16.27
CA SER A 245 9.18 16.93 -15.80
C SER A 245 8.44 17.04 -14.47
N PHE A 246 7.24 16.45 -14.39
CA PHE A 246 6.45 16.42 -13.16
C PHE A 246 7.15 15.63 -12.04
N ILE A 247 7.83 14.52 -12.36
CA ILE A 247 8.61 13.76 -11.36
C ILE A 247 9.76 14.59 -10.81
N ARG A 248 10.50 15.31 -11.65
CA ARG A 248 11.59 16.19 -11.24
C ARG A 248 11.09 17.35 -10.38
N ILE A 249 10.05 18.07 -10.81
CA ILE A 249 9.38 19.09 -9.98
C ILE A 249 8.95 18.50 -8.64
N GLY A 250 8.29 17.34 -8.66
CA GLY A 250 7.74 16.67 -7.47
C GLY A 250 8.78 16.08 -6.52
N ASN A 251 10.02 15.90 -6.97
CA ASN A 251 11.17 15.52 -6.14
C ASN A 251 11.95 16.75 -5.63
N THR A 252 11.99 17.85 -6.39
CA THR A 252 12.61 19.11 -5.93
C THR A 252 11.77 19.78 -4.83
N TYR A 253 10.47 19.98 -5.08
CA TYR A 253 9.57 20.73 -4.18
C TYR A 253 8.81 19.80 -3.22
N CYS A 254 9.53 18.95 -2.49
CA CYS A 254 8.95 17.97 -1.56
C CYS A 254 9.61 18.00 -0.16
N ARG A 255 8.86 17.55 0.86
CA ARG A 255 9.31 17.55 2.27
C ARG A 255 10.53 16.67 2.57
N GLU A 256 10.90 15.81 1.63
CA GLU A 256 12.07 14.93 1.77
C GLU A 256 13.36 15.60 1.29
N ASN A 257 13.26 16.63 0.44
CA ASN A 257 14.39 17.43 0.02
C ASN A 257 14.74 18.42 1.16
N PRO A 258 15.88 18.29 1.85
CA PRO A 258 16.24 19.19 2.93
C PRO A 258 16.52 20.62 2.45
N GLU A 259 16.91 20.78 1.18
CA GLU A 259 17.25 22.08 0.56
C GLU A 259 16.02 22.84 0.03
N ALA A 260 14.83 22.21 0.00
CA ALA A 260 13.62 22.87 -0.50
C ALA A 260 13.15 23.99 0.45
N VAL A 261 12.90 25.18 -0.11
CA VAL A 261 12.30 26.30 0.63
C VAL A 261 10.77 26.17 0.61
N PHE A 262 10.21 25.79 -0.54
CA PHE A 262 8.78 25.57 -0.75
C PHE A 262 8.46 24.12 -1.11
N ILE A 263 7.26 23.70 -0.75
CA ILE A 263 6.66 22.40 -1.03
C ILE A 263 5.44 22.63 -1.92
N ILE A 264 5.32 21.88 -3.00
CA ILE A 264 4.07 21.83 -3.77
C ILE A 264 3.08 20.95 -3.02
N ASP A 265 2.01 21.56 -2.50
CA ASP A 265 0.90 20.83 -1.89
C ASP A 265 -0.01 20.24 -2.98
N GLU A 266 -0.19 20.97 -4.09
CA GLU A 266 -0.98 20.53 -5.24
C GLU A 266 -0.54 21.29 -6.51
N LEU A 267 -0.30 20.59 -7.62
CA LEU A 267 -0.09 21.16 -8.95
C LEU A 267 -0.91 20.31 -9.92
N GLU A 268 -2.00 20.84 -10.48
CA GLU A 268 -2.86 20.11 -11.42
C GLU A 268 -2.99 20.87 -12.74
N ILE A 269 -2.78 20.17 -13.85
CA ILE A 269 -3.07 20.66 -15.20
C ILE A 269 -4.22 19.83 -15.78
N ASN A 270 -5.34 20.51 -16.03
CA ASN A 270 -6.60 19.86 -16.39
C ASN A 270 -7.47 20.80 -17.27
N PRO A 271 -7.53 20.59 -18.60
CA PRO A 271 -6.85 19.56 -19.38
C PRO A 271 -5.49 20.03 -19.95
N PHE A 272 -4.59 19.07 -20.16
CA PHE A 272 -3.71 19.07 -21.33
C PHE A 272 -4.54 18.67 -22.55
N ALA A 273 -4.59 19.53 -23.56
CA ALA A 273 -5.18 19.25 -24.87
C ALA A 273 -4.09 19.04 -25.92
N PHE A 274 -4.51 18.61 -27.11
CA PHE A 274 -3.61 18.39 -28.26
C PHE A 274 -4.09 19.18 -29.48
N THR A 275 -3.15 19.90 -30.10
CA THR A 275 -3.36 20.73 -31.29
C THR A 275 -2.15 20.54 -32.20
N ASP A 276 -2.35 20.08 -33.44
CA ASP A 276 -1.28 19.85 -34.42
C ASP A 276 -0.11 19.00 -33.87
N PHE A 277 -0.42 17.93 -33.11
CA PHE A 277 0.53 17.09 -32.35
C PHE A 277 1.32 17.80 -31.22
N LEU A 278 1.02 19.05 -30.89
CA LEU A 278 1.57 19.73 -29.72
C LEU A 278 0.68 19.47 -28.49
N MET A 279 1.31 19.14 -27.37
CA MET A 279 0.63 19.02 -26.08
C MET A 279 0.57 20.39 -25.41
N VAL A 280 -0.63 20.85 -25.03
CA VAL A 280 -0.88 22.23 -24.60
C VAL A 280 -1.64 22.24 -23.27
N PRO A 281 -1.11 22.88 -22.20
CA PRO A 281 -1.86 23.08 -20.96
C PRO A 281 -2.96 24.12 -21.19
N LEU A 282 -4.23 23.78 -20.98
CA LEU A 282 -5.36 24.70 -21.17
C LEU A 282 -5.89 25.30 -19.87
N ASP A 283 -5.68 24.68 -18.71
CA ASP A 283 -5.89 25.25 -17.38
C ASP A 283 -4.89 24.63 -16.40
N GLY A 284 -4.52 25.39 -15.36
CA GLY A 284 -3.51 24.99 -14.39
C GLY A 284 -3.73 25.64 -13.02
N MET A 285 -3.59 24.84 -11.97
CA MET A 285 -3.65 25.25 -10.58
C MET A 285 -2.38 24.82 -9.87
N CYS A 286 -1.80 25.70 -9.03
CA CYS A 286 -0.72 25.31 -8.11
C CYS A 286 -0.95 25.92 -6.73
N ARG A 287 -0.90 25.09 -5.68
CA ARG A 287 -0.83 25.46 -4.27
C ARG A 287 0.51 25.01 -3.69
N PHE A 288 1.08 25.82 -2.81
CA PHE A 288 2.38 25.56 -2.22
C PHE A 288 2.48 26.14 -0.80
N SER A 289 3.33 25.54 0.03
CA SER A 289 3.58 25.99 1.39
C SER A 289 5.08 25.99 1.70
N LYS A 290 5.49 26.72 2.73
CA LYS A 290 6.88 26.71 3.18
C LYS A 290 7.24 25.38 3.85
N GLN A 291 8.46 24.89 3.60
CA GLN A 291 9.00 23.68 4.24
C GLN A 291 8.84 23.73 5.77
N LYS A 292 8.22 22.67 6.33
CA LYS A 292 8.12 22.42 7.77
C LYS A 292 9.25 21.49 8.20
N LYS A 293 9.71 21.61 9.45
CA LYS A 293 10.69 20.67 10.01
C LYS A 293 10.11 19.25 10.01
N THR A 294 10.90 18.29 9.56
CA THR A 294 10.62 16.86 9.67
C THR A 294 10.89 16.37 11.10
N ALA A 295 10.23 15.27 11.48
CA ALA A 295 10.48 14.61 12.76
C ALA A 295 11.92 14.03 12.81
N PRO A 296 12.55 13.93 14.00
CA PRO A 296 13.86 13.32 14.13
C PRO A 296 13.82 11.84 13.73
N LYS A 297 14.90 11.34 13.12
CA LYS A 297 15.02 9.93 12.72
C LYS A 297 15.02 9.03 13.96
N ARG A 298 14.36 7.87 13.86
CA ARG A 298 14.36 6.84 14.89
C ARG A 298 15.57 5.91 14.75
N PRO A 299 16.16 5.41 15.86
CA PRO A 299 17.25 4.44 15.81
C PRO A 299 16.70 3.03 15.52
N VAL A 300 16.30 2.77 14.27
CA VAL A 300 15.69 1.51 13.80
C VAL A 300 16.48 0.27 14.21
N ALA A 301 17.81 0.35 14.29
CA ALA A 301 18.67 -0.74 14.77
C ALA A 301 18.29 -1.25 16.18
N LYS A 302 17.65 -0.43 17.04
CA LYS A 302 17.23 -0.85 18.38
C LYS A 302 16.04 -1.82 18.37
N ILE A 303 15.35 -2.01 17.24
CA ILE A 303 14.32 -3.05 17.06
C ILE A 303 14.91 -4.44 17.32
N ASP A 304 16.21 -4.66 17.13
CA ASP A 304 16.84 -5.93 17.47
C ASP A 304 16.69 -6.27 18.97
N ASN A 305 16.88 -5.30 19.86
CA ASN A 305 16.70 -5.47 21.31
C ASN A 305 15.24 -5.78 21.70
N LEU A 306 14.26 -5.35 20.89
CA LEU A 306 12.84 -5.67 21.07
C LEU A 306 12.54 -7.12 20.67
N LEU A 307 13.21 -7.65 19.65
CA LEU A 307 12.92 -8.97 19.07
C LEU A 307 13.83 -10.08 19.59
N HIS A 308 15.04 -9.74 20.04
CA HIS A 308 16.06 -10.65 20.58
C HIS A 308 16.60 -10.15 21.95
N PRO A 309 15.74 -9.79 22.93
CA PRO A 309 16.20 -9.32 24.23
C PRO A 309 17.00 -10.41 24.96
N VAL A 310 18.13 -10.05 25.55
CA VAL A 310 18.82 -10.88 26.55
C VAL A 310 18.24 -10.58 27.94
N ARG A 311 18.00 -9.30 28.26
CA ARG A 311 17.46 -8.83 29.54
C ARG A 311 16.09 -8.18 29.37
N MET A 312 15.14 -8.62 30.18
CA MET A 312 13.75 -8.16 30.12
C MET A 312 13.26 -7.62 31.46
N GLY A 313 12.61 -6.48 31.46
CA GLY A 313 11.89 -5.92 32.61
C GLY A 313 10.38 -5.98 32.43
N ILE A 314 9.60 -6.18 33.50
CA ILE A 314 8.13 -6.12 33.46
C ILE A 314 7.60 -5.30 34.63
N ILE A 315 6.84 -4.24 34.34
CA ILE A 315 6.06 -3.49 35.34
C ILE A 315 4.56 -3.77 35.18
N GLY A 316 3.83 -3.79 36.30
CA GLY A 316 2.40 -4.09 36.34
C GLY A 316 2.04 -5.54 36.70
N VAL A 317 3.01 -6.38 37.05
CA VAL A 317 2.75 -7.77 37.50
C VAL A 317 1.97 -7.78 38.83
N SER A 318 0.84 -8.49 38.87
CA SER A 318 0.13 -8.77 40.12
C SER A 318 0.53 -10.11 40.72
N SER A 319 0.86 -10.08 42.02
CA SER A 319 1.13 -11.27 42.84
C SER A 319 -0.14 -11.97 43.31
N THR A 320 -1.29 -11.28 43.34
CA THR A 320 -2.54 -11.78 43.94
C THR A 320 -3.64 -12.14 42.93
N ARG A 321 -3.68 -11.51 41.75
CA ARG A 321 -4.65 -11.80 40.69
C ARG A 321 -3.97 -12.02 39.34
N LYS A 322 -4.57 -12.82 38.44
CA LYS A 322 -4.15 -12.87 37.03
C LYS A 322 -4.65 -11.61 36.30
N ASN A 323 -3.84 -10.55 36.30
CA ASN A 323 -4.00 -9.39 35.41
C ASN A 323 -3.11 -9.55 34.15
N PHE A 324 -3.19 -8.63 33.18
CA PHE A 324 -2.40 -8.71 31.95
C PHE A 324 -0.89 -8.88 32.20
N GLY A 325 -0.26 -8.02 33.01
CA GLY A 325 1.16 -8.15 33.35
C GLY A 325 1.53 -9.51 33.97
N ARG A 326 0.61 -10.16 34.71
CA ARG A 326 0.81 -11.51 35.21
C ARG A 326 0.68 -12.58 34.12
N ILE A 327 -0.27 -12.45 33.19
CA ILE A 327 -0.42 -13.39 32.07
C ILE A 327 0.79 -13.28 31.12
N ILE A 328 1.30 -12.06 30.87
CA ILE A 328 2.53 -11.81 30.12
C ILE A 328 3.70 -12.55 30.76
N LEU A 329 3.92 -12.37 32.08
CA LEU A 329 4.96 -13.08 32.82
C LEU A 329 4.83 -14.62 32.68
N ASP A 330 3.64 -15.15 32.94
CA ASP A 330 3.37 -16.60 32.86
C ASP A 330 3.61 -17.13 31.42
N ASN A 331 3.32 -16.34 30.37
CA ASN A 331 3.50 -16.72 28.95
C ASN A 331 4.95 -16.60 28.45
N VAL A 332 5.70 -15.60 28.90
CA VAL A 332 7.15 -15.42 28.64
C VAL A 332 7.92 -16.61 29.21
N LEU A 333 7.66 -16.96 30.49
CA LEU A 333 8.26 -18.14 31.13
C LEU A 333 7.87 -19.44 30.42
N ALA A 334 6.60 -19.59 30.02
CA ALA A 334 6.13 -20.76 29.30
C ALA A 334 6.70 -20.88 27.86
N GLN A 335 7.26 -19.81 27.30
CA GLN A 335 7.93 -19.82 26.00
C GLN A 335 9.41 -20.25 26.10
N GLY A 336 10.02 -20.15 27.30
CA GLY A 336 11.40 -20.56 27.56
C GLY A 336 12.39 -19.42 27.76
N PHE A 337 11.92 -18.19 28.01
CA PHE A 337 12.80 -17.08 28.39
C PHE A 337 13.46 -17.33 29.75
N ASP A 338 14.74 -16.96 29.89
CA ASP A 338 15.54 -17.22 31.09
C ASP A 338 15.06 -16.36 32.29
N PRO A 339 14.60 -16.98 33.40
CA PRO A 339 14.18 -16.24 34.60
C PRO A 339 15.29 -15.38 35.23
N ASP A 340 16.56 -15.76 35.11
CA ASP A 340 17.68 -15.03 35.73
C ASP A 340 17.92 -13.67 35.05
N ASN A 341 17.57 -13.55 33.77
CA ASN A 341 17.64 -12.31 33.00
C ASN A 341 16.33 -11.49 33.01
N LEU A 342 15.34 -11.92 33.81
CA LEU A 342 14.07 -11.23 33.99
C LEU A 342 14.09 -10.38 35.27
N VAL A 343 13.42 -9.22 35.24
CA VAL A 343 13.27 -8.32 36.40
C VAL A 343 11.83 -7.84 36.50
N ILE A 344 11.23 -7.91 37.68
CA ILE A 344 9.87 -7.43 37.93
C ILE A 344 9.90 -6.12 38.72
N PHE A 345 9.24 -5.08 38.22
CA PHE A 345 9.13 -3.81 38.93
C PHE A 345 7.89 -3.80 39.82
N LYS A 346 8.12 -3.95 41.14
CA LYS A 346 7.07 -4.06 42.17
C LYS A 346 7.57 -3.66 43.56
N LYS A 347 7.15 -2.48 44.03
CA LYS A 347 7.38 -2.01 45.39
C LYS A 347 6.85 -2.98 46.47
N GLY A 348 7.66 -3.18 47.52
CA GLY A 348 7.30 -4.00 48.69
C GLY A 348 7.48 -5.52 48.51
N MET A 349 8.18 -5.95 47.46
CA MET A 349 8.48 -7.35 47.17
C MET A 349 9.93 -7.46 46.67
N THR A 350 10.68 -8.46 47.12
CA THR A 350 12.09 -8.68 46.73
C THR A 350 12.26 -9.76 45.68
N GLN A 351 11.39 -10.78 45.67
CA GLN A 351 11.35 -11.82 44.64
C GLN A 351 9.91 -12.30 44.39
N PHE A 352 9.64 -12.79 43.17
CA PHE A 352 8.37 -13.36 42.77
C PHE A 352 8.58 -14.52 41.77
N GLN A 353 8.08 -15.71 42.08
CA GLN A 353 8.33 -16.94 41.30
C GLN A 353 9.83 -17.23 41.04
N GLY A 354 10.72 -16.81 41.96
CA GLY A 354 12.19 -16.94 41.82
C GLY A 354 12.86 -15.79 41.06
N ILE A 355 12.08 -14.86 40.47
CA ILE A 355 12.59 -13.71 39.72
C ILE A 355 12.76 -12.51 40.65
N ASP A 356 13.82 -11.74 40.46
CA ASP A 356 14.12 -10.55 41.26
C ASP A 356 13.06 -9.44 41.08
N CYS A 357 12.69 -8.80 42.19
CA CYS A 357 11.76 -7.68 42.21
C CYS A 357 12.46 -6.39 42.67
N LEU A 358 12.40 -5.35 41.83
CA LEU A 358 12.90 -4.02 42.14
C LEU A 358 11.73 -3.06 42.47
N PRO A 359 11.90 -2.10 43.39
CA PRO A 359 10.83 -1.18 43.77
C PRO A 359 10.48 -0.15 42.68
N ASP A 360 11.48 0.28 41.90
CA ASP A 360 11.45 1.37 40.92
C ASP A 360 12.64 1.26 39.95
N LEU A 361 12.73 2.17 38.97
CA LEU A 361 13.81 2.19 37.97
C LEU A 361 15.17 2.65 38.54
N ALA A 362 15.21 3.43 39.63
CA ALA A 362 16.47 3.86 40.24
C ALA A 362 17.21 2.70 40.93
N ALA A 363 16.47 1.68 41.38
CA ALA A 363 17.06 0.45 41.87
C ALA A 363 17.75 -0.40 40.78
N LEU A 364 17.49 -0.15 39.48
CA LEU A 364 18.06 -0.94 38.38
C LEU A 364 19.59 -0.79 38.29
N GLU A 365 20.11 0.44 38.38
CA GLU A 365 21.55 0.71 38.36
C GLU A 365 22.30 -0.07 39.44
N ASN A 366 21.71 -0.10 40.65
CA ASN A 366 22.29 -0.74 41.84
C ASN A 366 22.08 -2.27 41.87
N SER A 367 21.26 -2.82 40.97
CA SER A 367 20.94 -4.26 40.93
C SER A 367 22.01 -5.13 40.29
N GLY A 368 22.97 -4.53 39.55
CA GLY A 368 23.95 -5.25 38.74
C GLY A 368 23.39 -5.92 37.48
N LYS A 369 22.08 -5.88 37.22
CA LYS A 369 21.46 -6.40 35.98
C LYS A 369 21.82 -5.55 34.76
N GLY A 370 22.10 -4.25 34.94
CA GLY A 370 22.41 -3.32 33.86
C GLY A 370 21.18 -2.83 33.08
N LYS A 371 21.42 -2.16 31.95
CA LYS A 371 20.36 -1.67 31.05
C LYS A 371 19.56 -2.84 30.46
N LEU A 372 18.24 -2.64 30.35
CA LEU A 372 17.32 -3.63 29.80
C LEU A 372 17.30 -3.57 28.27
N ASP A 373 17.15 -4.72 27.62
CA ASP A 373 16.96 -4.75 26.16
C ASP A 373 15.50 -4.45 25.83
N LEU A 374 14.57 -5.06 26.58
CA LEU A 374 13.13 -4.85 26.50
C LEU A 374 12.50 -4.55 27.87
N PHE A 375 11.76 -3.45 27.98
CA PHE A 375 10.93 -3.14 29.15
C PHE A 375 9.43 -3.14 28.82
N ILE A 376 8.67 -4.02 29.47
CA ILE A 376 7.22 -4.20 29.21
C ILE A 376 6.40 -3.42 30.24
N VAL A 377 5.57 -2.51 29.74
CA VAL A 377 4.75 -1.58 30.52
C VAL A 377 3.28 -2.02 30.49
N ALA A 378 2.85 -2.72 31.53
CA ALA A 378 1.48 -3.22 31.70
C ALA A 378 0.73 -2.55 32.87
N VAL A 379 0.85 -1.21 32.97
CA VAL A 379 0.15 -0.35 33.93
C VAL A 379 -1.07 0.35 33.28
N GLY A 380 -1.80 1.19 34.04
CA GLY A 380 -2.89 1.99 33.49
C GLY A 380 -2.37 3.19 32.68
N ALA A 381 -3.13 3.64 31.67
CA ALA A 381 -2.73 4.71 30.75
C ALA A 381 -2.28 6.01 31.46
N ASP A 382 -2.94 6.35 32.57
CA ASP A 382 -2.65 7.55 33.37
C ASP A 382 -1.22 7.56 33.97
N GLN A 383 -0.54 6.40 34.04
CA GLN A 383 0.81 6.25 34.59
C GLN A 383 1.89 6.13 33.50
N VAL A 384 1.50 6.10 32.21
CA VAL A 384 2.44 5.85 31.11
C VAL A 384 3.32 7.05 30.79
N PRO A 385 2.82 8.32 30.71
CA PRO A 385 3.67 9.47 30.40
C PRO A 385 4.82 9.65 31.40
N ASP A 386 4.51 9.76 32.70
CA ASP A 386 5.49 9.90 33.79
C ASP A 386 6.54 8.77 33.76
N LEU A 387 6.10 7.52 33.52
CA LEU A 387 7.01 6.38 33.45
C LEU A 387 7.92 6.43 32.20
N VAL A 388 7.42 6.95 31.07
CA VAL A 388 8.22 7.10 29.85
C VAL A 388 9.27 8.19 30.02
N GLU A 389 8.91 9.32 30.65
CA GLU A 389 9.88 10.33 31.09
C GLU A 389 10.95 9.71 32.01
N ASP A 390 10.54 8.95 33.02
CA ASP A 390 11.43 8.24 33.95
C ASP A 390 12.42 7.28 33.24
N ILE A 391 11.95 6.52 32.25
CA ILE A 391 12.78 5.60 31.42
C ILE A 391 13.77 6.39 30.56
N ILE A 392 13.30 7.49 29.95
CA ILE A 392 14.08 8.36 29.04
C ILE A 392 15.17 9.13 29.80
N GLU A 393 14.92 9.54 31.05
CA GLU A 393 15.92 10.21 31.88
C GLU A 393 17.01 9.26 32.39
N LYS A 394 16.63 8.04 32.80
CA LYS A 394 17.54 7.05 33.42
C LYS A 394 18.16 6.10 32.39
N ASP A 395 17.87 6.31 31.11
CA ASP A 395 18.29 5.47 29.98
C ASP A 395 18.10 3.96 30.23
N ALA A 396 16.99 3.61 30.90
CA ALA A 396 16.85 2.31 31.57
C ALA A 396 16.64 1.11 30.62
N ALA A 397 16.27 1.36 29.37
CA ALA A 397 15.99 0.32 28.37
C ALA A 397 16.40 0.74 26.94
N HIS A 398 16.67 -0.24 26.07
CA HIS A 398 16.85 -0.02 24.64
C HIS A 398 15.51 0.03 23.89
N ALA A 399 14.57 -0.87 24.23
CA ALA A 399 13.21 -0.91 23.72
C ALA A 399 12.15 -0.99 24.83
N VAL A 400 10.98 -0.41 24.58
CA VAL A 400 9.87 -0.34 25.53
C VAL A 400 8.57 -0.76 24.85
N MET A 401 7.78 -1.61 25.50
CA MET A 401 6.51 -2.13 24.99
C MET A 401 5.34 -1.59 25.81
N LEU A 402 4.52 -0.75 25.18
CA LEU A 402 3.39 -0.05 25.82
C LEU A 402 2.08 -0.81 25.57
N ILE A 403 1.64 -1.58 26.57
CA ILE A 403 0.44 -2.44 26.47
C ILE A 403 -0.87 -1.64 26.64
N ALA A 404 -0.84 -0.54 27.40
CA ALA A 404 -2.05 0.23 27.71
C ALA A 404 -2.62 0.94 26.47
N GLY A 405 -3.93 0.83 26.25
CA GLY A 405 -4.70 1.75 25.41
C GLY A 405 -5.30 2.90 26.22
N GLY A 406 -5.81 3.94 25.55
CA GLY A 406 -6.22 5.21 26.17
C GLY A 406 -5.12 6.28 26.10
N LEU A 407 -4.37 6.27 25.01
CA LEU A 407 -3.23 7.11 24.65
C LEU A 407 -3.36 7.55 23.18
N GLY A 408 -4.43 8.28 22.87
CA GLY A 408 -4.67 8.95 21.58
C GLY A 408 -5.94 8.51 20.83
N GLU A 409 -6.58 7.41 21.23
CA GLU A 409 -7.74 6.84 20.53
C GLU A 409 -9.04 7.61 20.79
N THR A 410 -9.14 8.29 21.94
CA THR A 410 -10.28 9.14 22.32
C THR A 410 -9.86 10.61 22.47
N PRO A 411 -10.77 11.59 22.32
CA PRO A 411 -10.47 13.00 22.55
C PRO A 411 -9.79 13.26 23.91
N ASP A 412 -10.33 12.67 24.98
CA ASP A 412 -9.82 12.81 26.36
C ASP A 412 -8.41 12.21 26.59
N SER A 413 -7.88 11.48 25.61
CA SER A 413 -6.56 10.83 25.67
C SER A 413 -5.50 11.48 24.77
N ARG A 414 -5.86 12.51 24.01
CA ARG A 414 -4.95 13.18 23.06
C ARG A 414 -3.80 13.87 23.75
N ASP A 415 -4.07 14.69 24.76
CA ASP A 415 -3.06 15.44 25.51
C ASP A 415 -1.96 14.52 26.07
N ARG A 416 -2.34 13.32 26.55
CA ARG A 416 -1.38 12.30 27.03
C ARG A 416 -0.57 11.66 25.91
N ALA A 417 -1.16 11.48 24.73
CA ALA A 417 -0.45 10.99 23.56
C ALA A 417 0.53 12.04 23.03
N GLU A 418 0.14 13.31 23.04
CA GLU A 418 0.98 14.45 22.65
C GLU A 418 2.17 14.60 23.61
N GLN A 419 1.95 14.62 24.94
CA GLN A 419 3.04 14.62 25.93
C GLN A 419 4.03 13.46 25.71
N LEU A 420 3.51 12.25 25.47
CA LEU A 420 4.31 11.05 25.22
C LEU A 420 5.14 11.18 23.93
N VAL A 421 4.56 11.66 22.83
CA VAL A 421 5.28 11.89 21.56
C VAL A 421 6.32 13.00 21.71
N GLU A 422 6.01 14.09 22.43
CA GLU A 422 6.94 15.18 22.69
C GLU A 422 8.16 14.71 23.51
N ALA A 423 7.96 13.95 24.58
CA ALA A 423 9.05 13.39 25.40
C ALA A 423 9.98 12.48 24.57
N ILE A 424 9.41 11.62 23.72
CA ILE A 424 10.17 10.73 22.83
C ILE A 424 10.93 11.55 21.76
N CYS A 425 10.29 12.54 21.13
CA CYS A 425 10.94 13.39 20.14
C CYS A 425 12.07 14.24 20.74
N ALA A 426 11.87 14.75 21.96
CA ALA A 426 12.91 15.48 22.71
C ALA A 426 14.10 14.58 23.03
N ALA A 427 13.87 13.32 23.44
CA ALA A 427 14.93 12.35 23.69
C ALA A 427 15.81 12.11 22.46
N ARG A 428 15.21 12.03 21.27
CA ARG A 428 15.89 11.72 19.99
C ARG A 428 16.93 12.77 19.56
N ILE A 429 16.78 14.02 20.01
CA ILE A 429 17.67 15.14 19.64
C ILE A 429 18.73 15.46 20.71
N ARG A 430 18.76 14.71 21.83
CA ARG A 430 19.73 14.92 22.91
C ARG A 430 21.12 14.35 22.54
N PRO A 431 22.18 15.18 22.55
CA PRO A 431 23.51 14.80 22.04
C PRO A 431 24.28 13.81 22.93
N ASP A 432 23.83 13.63 24.17
CA ASP A 432 24.31 12.67 25.17
C ASP A 432 23.68 11.28 25.03
N THR A 433 22.76 11.08 24.09
CA THR A 433 22.09 9.79 23.85
C THR A 433 22.37 9.25 22.45
N ASP A 434 22.31 7.92 22.30
CA ASP A 434 22.25 7.21 21.01
C ASP A 434 20.84 7.29 20.38
N GLY A 435 20.21 8.47 20.48
CA GLY A 435 18.82 8.74 20.14
C GLY A 435 17.79 8.26 21.17
N GLY A 436 18.18 7.60 22.27
CA GLY A 436 17.28 7.13 23.34
C GLY A 436 16.45 5.88 23.00
N PRO A 437 15.61 5.38 23.93
CA PRO A 437 14.82 4.15 23.76
C PRO A 437 13.86 4.18 22.56
N VAL A 438 13.49 3.02 22.01
CA VAL A 438 12.40 2.87 21.01
C VAL A 438 11.12 2.32 21.65
N PHE A 439 9.95 2.78 21.22
CA PHE A 439 8.66 2.41 21.81
C PHE A 439 7.76 1.72 20.78
N ILE A 440 7.24 0.53 21.12
CA ILE A 440 6.17 -0.15 20.38
C ILE A 440 4.84 -0.04 21.14
N GLY A 441 3.75 0.14 20.40
CA GLY A 441 2.46 0.56 20.94
C GLY A 441 2.26 2.08 20.77
N ALA A 442 1.50 2.76 21.62
CA ALA A 442 0.67 2.25 22.70
C ALA A 442 -0.45 1.29 22.19
N ASN A 443 -1.27 0.74 23.09
CA ASN A 443 -2.40 -0.14 22.73
C ASN A 443 -1.98 -1.37 21.90
N CYS A 444 -0.81 -1.95 22.18
CA CYS A 444 -0.36 -3.16 21.51
C CYS A 444 -0.75 -4.43 22.30
N MET A 445 -1.05 -5.51 21.57
CA MET A 445 -1.26 -6.83 22.18
C MET A 445 0.07 -7.48 22.64
N GLY A 446 1.20 -6.93 22.20
CA GLY A 446 2.54 -7.46 22.43
C GLY A 446 3.18 -8.10 21.19
N VAL A 447 4.26 -8.82 21.43
CA VAL A 447 5.11 -9.47 20.42
C VAL A 447 5.31 -10.93 20.80
N ILE A 448 5.28 -11.81 19.81
CA ILE A 448 5.85 -13.16 19.89
C ILE A 448 7.09 -13.17 19.02
N SER A 449 8.22 -13.58 19.60
CA SER A 449 9.48 -13.81 18.90
C SER A 449 9.93 -15.23 19.21
N LEU A 450 9.83 -16.12 18.22
CA LEU A 450 10.34 -17.48 18.35
C LEU A 450 11.88 -17.49 18.47
N PRO A 451 12.64 -16.68 17.71
CA PRO A 451 14.09 -16.57 17.89
C PRO A 451 14.49 -15.93 19.23
N GLY A 452 13.70 -14.96 19.72
CA GLY A 452 13.88 -14.35 21.04
C GLY A 452 13.36 -15.20 22.21
N ASN A 453 12.77 -16.37 21.96
CA ASN A 453 12.20 -17.29 22.96
C ASN A 453 11.16 -16.66 23.92
N PHE A 454 10.37 -15.67 23.46
CA PHE A 454 9.37 -15.02 24.29
C PHE A 454 8.02 -14.80 23.60
N ASP A 455 6.98 -14.66 24.42
CA ASP A 455 5.60 -14.35 24.03
C ASP A 455 5.00 -13.39 25.06
N THR A 456 4.74 -12.14 24.67
CA THR A 456 4.14 -11.12 25.53
C THR A 456 2.63 -10.93 25.33
N TRP A 457 1.94 -11.83 24.62
CA TRP A 457 0.49 -11.73 24.51
C TRP A 457 -0.16 -12.01 25.86
N PHE A 458 -1.08 -11.16 26.29
CA PHE A 458 -1.84 -11.31 27.54
C PHE A 458 -3.05 -12.28 27.40
N ILE A 459 -2.96 -13.27 26.52
CA ILE A 459 -3.97 -14.32 26.32
C ILE A 459 -3.55 -15.58 27.09
N PRO A 460 -4.35 -16.08 28.05
CA PRO A 460 -3.95 -17.22 28.87
C PRO A 460 -4.04 -18.54 28.07
N LYS A 461 -3.19 -19.51 28.41
CA LYS A 461 -3.07 -20.82 27.72
C LYS A 461 -4.40 -21.58 27.60
N GLU A 462 -5.32 -21.41 28.54
CA GLU A 462 -6.65 -22.00 28.55
C GLU A 462 -7.60 -21.40 27.47
N LYS A 463 -7.21 -20.29 26.85
CA LYS A 463 -7.90 -19.64 25.72
C LYS A 463 -7.11 -19.69 24.41
N LEU A 464 -5.78 -19.79 24.49
CA LEU A 464 -4.91 -19.98 23.33
C LEU A 464 -3.87 -21.07 23.65
N PRO A 465 -4.17 -22.36 23.39
CA PRO A 465 -3.24 -23.43 23.66
C PRO A 465 -2.03 -23.35 22.72
N LYS A 466 -0.83 -23.27 23.29
CA LYS A 466 0.44 -23.33 22.56
C LYS A 466 0.68 -24.76 22.06
N ASN A 467 0.25 -25.06 20.83
CA ASN A 467 0.47 -26.35 20.19
C ASN A 467 1.86 -26.39 19.55
N GLY A 468 2.77 -27.23 20.06
CA GLY A 468 4.16 -27.32 19.62
C GLY A 468 4.39 -28.11 18.32
N SER A 469 3.44 -28.08 17.37
CA SER A 469 3.33 -29.04 16.28
C SER A 469 3.66 -28.51 14.88
N CYS A 470 4.11 -27.26 14.73
CA CYS A 470 4.61 -26.77 13.45
C CYS A 470 6.12 -27.08 13.31
N PRO A 471 6.57 -27.75 12.23
CA PRO A 471 8.00 -27.95 11.97
C PRO A 471 8.71 -26.59 11.79
N ARG A 472 9.68 -26.30 12.68
CA ARG A 472 10.47 -25.05 12.68
C ARG A 472 11.15 -24.71 11.34
N SER A 473 11.21 -25.65 10.40
CA SER A 473 11.81 -25.48 9.07
C SER A 473 10.99 -24.65 8.08
N CYS A 474 9.65 -24.61 8.14
CA CYS A 474 8.86 -23.68 7.27
C CYS A 474 8.73 -22.27 7.94
N CYS A 475 9.16 -22.09 9.21
CA CYS A 475 8.91 -20.88 10.02
C CYS A 475 9.83 -19.69 9.70
N LYS A 476 9.72 -19.10 8.50
CA LYS A 476 10.49 -17.92 8.06
C LYS A 476 9.63 -16.73 7.65
N ALA A 477 8.53 -16.53 8.37
CA ALA A 477 7.64 -15.38 8.16
C ALA A 477 7.66 -14.39 9.34
N ALA A 478 7.37 -13.12 9.05
CA ALA A 478 7.01 -12.10 10.04
C ALA A 478 5.61 -11.57 9.75
N LEU A 479 4.72 -11.59 10.75
CA LEU A 479 3.39 -10.98 10.68
C LEU A 479 3.38 -9.69 11.51
N ILE A 480 3.32 -8.55 10.82
CA ILE A 480 3.27 -7.21 11.41
C ILE A 480 1.82 -6.73 11.29
N SER A 481 1.18 -6.35 12.40
CA SER A 481 -0.22 -5.93 12.39
C SER A 481 -0.48 -4.75 13.31
N GLN A 482 -1.16 -3.73 12.79
CA GLN A 482 -1.66 -2.64 13.62
C GLN A 482 -2.70 -3.14 14.64
N SER A 483 -3.58 -4.06 14.24
CA SER A 483 -4.60 -4.66 15.11
C SER A 483 -4.13 -5.99 15.71
N GLY A 484 -3.87 -5.98 17.02
CA GLY A 484 -3.56 -7.22 17.75
C GLY A 484 -4.67 -8.26 17.68
N ALA A 485 -5.94 -7.83 17.75
CA ALA A 485 -7.09 -8.72 17.63
C ALA A 485 -7.17 -9.40 16.25
N PHE A 486 -6.87 -8.66 15.16
CA PHE A 486 -6.77 -9.25 13.83
C PHE A 486 -5.70 -10.35 13.79
N MET A 487 -4.50 -10.04 14.28
CA MET A 487 -3.37 -10.98 14.33
C MET A 487 -3.71 -12.26 15.11
N LEU A 488 -4.30 -12.13 16.31
CA LEU A 488 -4.79 -13.25 17.13
C LEU A 488 -5.81 -14.12 16.38
N HIS A 489 -6.80 -13.50 15.74
CA HIS A 489 -7.84 -14.23 15.03
C HIS A 489 -7.34 -14.89 13.74
N ARG A 490 -6.37 -14.30 13.04
CA ARG A 490 -5.77 -14.92 11.82
C ARG A 490 -4.88 -16.10 12.17
N SER A 491 -3.96 -15.95 13.12
CA SER A 491 -3.04 -17.03 13.53
C SER A 491 -3.78 -18.21 14.18
N HIS A 492 -4.86 -17.95 14.93
CA HIS A 492 -5.69 -19.04 15.48
C HIS A 492 -6.52 -19.76 14.40
N TYR A 493 -6.96 -19.07 13.34
CA TYR A 493 -7.78 -19.69 12.29
C TYR A 493 -6.95 -20.51 11.29
N CYS A 494 -5.69 -20.13 11.05
CA CYS A 494 -4.71 -20.93 10.32
C CYS A 494 -3.47 -21.17 11.19
N PRO A 495 -3.49 -22.15 12.11
CA PRO A 495 -2.34 -22.52 12.92
C PRO A 495 -1.18 -23.11 12.09
N GLN A 496 -1.42 -23.40 10.81
CA GLN A 496 -0.38 -23.80 9.85
C GLN A 496 0.52 -22.63 9.47
N LEU A 497 0.00 -21.39 9.52
CA LEU A 497 0.82 -20.18 9.40
C LEU A 497 1.55 -19.98 10.73
N ALA A 498 2.85 -20.25 10.74
CA ALA A 498 3.67 -20.18 11.94
C ALA A 498 4.84 -19.20 11.77
N PRO A 499 4.57 -17.87 11.75
CA PRO A 499 5.61 -16.85 11.70
C PRO A 499 6.63 -16.99 12.83
N ALA A 500 7.90 -16.75 12.51
CA ALA A 500 8.96 -16.57 13.49
C ALA A 500 8.69 -15.35 14.38
N TYR A 501 8.03 -14.32 13.82
CA TYR A 501 7.68 -13.08 14.52
C TYR A 501 6.21 -12.73 14.31
N MET A 502 5.50 -12.39 15.38
CA MET A 502 4.16 -11.80 15.33
C MET A 502 4.16 -10.52 16.17
N ILE A 503 3.97 -9.36 15.52
CA ILE A 503 4.24 -8.04 16.08
C ILE A 503 2.99 -7.17 16.02
N SER A 504 2.44 -6.83 17.20
CA SER A 504 1.33 -5.88 17.32
C SER A 504 1.87 -4.45 17.42
N MET A 505 1.60 -3.62 16.42
CA MET A 505 2.08 -2.22 16.39
C MET A 505 1.22 -1.27 17.24
N GLY A 506 -0.07 -1.55 17.39
CA GLY A 506 -1.00 -0.68 18.12
C GLY A 506 -1.10 0.71 17.49
N ASN A 507 -0.98 1.75 18.30
CA ASN A 507 -1.18 3.14 17.89
C ASN A 507 -0.02 3.72 17.04
N GLN A 508 1.15 3.07 16.96
CA GLN A 508 2.36 3.59 16.31
C GLN A 508 2.82 4.95 16.90
N THR A 509 2.88 5.03 18.23
CA THR A 509 3.25 6.26 18.96
C THR A 509 4.72 6.67 18.72
N ASP A 510 5.61 5.71 18.50
CA ASP A 510 6.99 5.93 18.05
C ASP A 510 7.29 5.02 16.87
N LEU A 511 7.60 3.73 17.10
CA LEU A 511 7.88 2.78 16.03
C LEU A 511 6.67 2.57 15.12
N THR A 512 6.91 2.60 13.82
CA THR A 512 5.89 2.45 12.77
C THR A 512 6.04 1.13 11.99
N ILE A 513 5.04 0.83 11.16
CA ILE A 513 5.10 -0.25 10.18
C ILE A 513 6.24 -0.01 9.17
N GLY A 514 6.53 1.24 8.79
CA GLY A 514 7.70 1.59 7.97
C GLY A 514 9.03 1.28 8.66
N ASP A 515 9.17 1.55 9.96
CA ASP A 515 10.37 1.18 10.73
C ASP A 515 10.56 -0.34 10.81
N MET A 516 9.48 -1.09 11.09
CA MET A 516 9.54 -2.57 11.13
C MET A 516 9.89 -3.17 9.77
N MET A 517 9.29 -2.67 8.69
CA MET A 517 9.62 -3.08 7.33
C MET A 517 11.09 -2.75 7.00
N THR A 518 11.59 -1.61 7.49
CA THR A 518 13.00 -1.21 7.32
C THR A 518 13.96 -2.16 8.05
N TYR A 519 13.59 -2.69 9.22
CA TYR A 519 14.35 -3.72 9.92
C TYR A 519 14.29 -5.07 9.18
N PHE A 520 13.09 -5.56 8.84
CA PHE A 520 12.95 -6.90 8.26
C PHE A 520 13.45 -7.03 6.82
N LYS A 521 13.64 -5.93 6.08
CA LYS A 521 14.22 -5.98 4.72
C LYS A 521 15.64 -6.57 4.71
N GLU A 522 16.40 -6.41 5.80
CA GLU A 522 17.80 -6.86 5.96
C GLU A 522 17.93 -8.16 6.77
N SER A 523 16.88 -8.60 7.47
CA SER A 523 16.90 -9.82 8.31
C SER A 523 17.07 -11.09 7.48
N ASP A 524 17.98 -11.99 7.87
CA ASP A 524 18.18 -13.32 7.27
C ASP A 524 17.21 -14.39 7.81
N GLN A 525 16.49 -14.07 8.89
CA GLN A 525 15.54 -14.97 9.56
C GLN A 525 14.14 -14.97 8.91
N VAL A 526 13.87 -14.06 7.97
CA VAL A 526 12.54 -13.84 7.37
C VAL A 526 12.63 -13.77 5.85
N ASP A 527 11.95 -14.69 5.17
CA ASP A 527 11.82 -14.71 3.71
C ASP A 527 10.45 -14.13 3.26
N VAL A 528 9.44 -14.14 4.15
CA VAL A 528 8.07 -13.68 3.90
C VAL A 528 7.62 -12.64 4.94
N ILE A 529 7.15 -11.48 4.51
CA ILE A 529 6.70 -10.41 5.41
C ILE A 529 5.22 -10.10 5.14
N ALA A 530 4.36 -10.46 6.08
CA ALA A 530 2.92 -10.23 6.02
C ALA A 530 2.55 -9.00 6.86
N VAL A 531 1.84 -8.03 6.27
CA VAL A 531 1.58 -6.73 6.89
C VAL A 531 0.10 -6.36 6.83
N TYR A 532 -0.51 -6.09 7.99
CA TYR A 532 -1.85 -5.51 8.11
C TYR A 532 -1.76 -4.07 8.62
N ALA A 533 -2.18 -3.12 7.79
CA ALA A 533 -2.13 -1.68 8.08
C ALA A 533 -3.52 -1.04 8.08
N GLU A 534 -3.82 -0.25 9.10
CA GLU A 534 -5.01 0.59 9.18
C GLU A 534 -4.71 2.02 8.71
N GLY A 535 -3.56 2.57 9.12
CA GLY A 535 -3.05 3.85 8.69
C GLY A 535 -1.52 3.91 8.79
N PHE A 536 -0.94 4.96 8.21
CA PHE A 536 0.49 5.27 8.32
C PHE A 536 0.66 6.61 9.05
N ASN A 537 1.82 6.80 9.67
CA ASN A 537 2.21 8.13 10.16
C ASN A 537 2.69 9.02 8.99
N ASP A 538 2.99 10.28 9.26
CA ASP A 538 3.45 11.24 8.24
C ASP A 538 4.74 10.73 7.55
N LEU A 539 4.71 10.67 6.21
CA LEU A 539 5.73 10.08 5.31
C LEU A 539 6.06 8.59 5.52
N ASP A 540 5.42 7.92 6.49
CA ASP A 540 5.71 6.53 6.84
C ASP A 540 5.25 5.54 5.76
N GLY A 541 4.19 5.85 5.03
CA GLY A 541 3.76 5.06 3.87
C GLY A 541 4.80 5.05 2.75
N LEU A 542 5.54 6.16 2.57
CA LEU A 542 6.65 6.21 1.60
C LEU A 542 7.88 5.46 2.11
N ALA A 543 8.23 5.62 3.39
CA ALA A 543 9.30 4.83 4.03
C ALA A 543 9.02 3.32 3.91
N PHE A 544 7.79 2.90 4.20
CA PHE A 544 7.31 1.55 3.98
C PHE A 544 7.46 1.11 2.52
N CYS A 545 7.00 1.88 1.54
CA CYS A 545 7.16 1.53 0.12
C CYS A 545 8.63 1.34 -0.28
N ARG A 546 9.55 2.20 0.20
CA ARG A 546 10.99 2.01 -0.06
C ARG A 546 11.51 0.71 0.55
N ALA A 547 11.19 0.45 1.82
CA ALA A 547 11.62 -0.77 2.52
C ALA A 547 11.03 -2.06 1.91
N VAL A 548 9.77 -2.03 1.44
CA VAL A 548 9.16 -3.12 0.64
C VAL A 548 9.97 -3.37 -0.63
N ARG A 549 10.32 -2.32 -1.38
CA ARG A 549 11.08 -2.45 -2.62
C ARG A 549 12.47 -3.03 -2.37
N ASP A 550 13.16 -2.57 -1.34
CA ASP A 550 14.46 -3.10 -0.91
C ASP A 550 14.36 -4.58 -0.53
N ALA A 551 13.34 -4.98 0.25
CA ALA A 551 13.10 -6.38 0.63
C ALA A 551 12.84 -7.26 -0.60
N VAL A 552 12.02 -6.78 -1.55
CA VAL A 552 11.76 -7.47 -2.83
C VAL A 552 13.03 -7.61 -3.65
N LEU A 553 13.87 -6.57 -3.70
CA LEU A 553 15.19 -6.60 -4.36
C LEU A 553 16.18 -7.56 -3.66
N ALA A 554 16.04 -7.76 -2.34
CA ALA A 554 16.78 -8.75 -1.54
C ALA A 554 16.21 -10.18 -1.65
N GLY A 555 15.21 -10.42 -2.50
CA GLY A 555 14.63 -11.74 -2.75
C GLY A 555 13.40 -12.10 -1.90
N LYS A 556 13.05 -11.27 -0.92
CA LYS A 556 11.92 -11.50 -0.01
C LYS A 556 10.57 -11.31 -0.71
N GLU A 557 9.53 -11.85 -0.09
CA GLU A 557 8.13 -11.66 -0.48
C GLU A 557 7.38 -10.82 0.56
N VAL A 558 6.50 -9.93 0.09
CA VAL A 558 5.70 -9.07 0.96
C VAL A 558 4.22 -9.21 0.62
N VAL A 559 3.41 -9.61 1.59
CA VAL A 559 1.94 -9.68 1.49
C VAL A 559 1.35 -8.55 2.32
N PHE A 560 0.47 -7.73 1.74
CA PHE A 560 -0.03 -6.51 2.37
C PHE A 560 -1.56 -6.45 2.36
N TYR A 561 -2.16 -6.07 3.48
CA TYR A 561 -3.59 -5.75 3.59
C TYR A 561 -3.78 -4.34 4.12
N LYS A 562 -4.54 -3.52 3.40
CA LYS A 562 -4.92 -2.16 3.81
C LYS A 562 -6.40 -2.12 4.24
N ALA A 563 -6.64 -1.87 5.52
CA ALA A 563 -7.99 -1.60 6.02
C ALA A 563 -8.50 -0.21 5.57
N GLY A 564 -9.79 0.04 5.73
CA GLY A 564 -10.40 1.33 5.35
C GLY A 564 -10.58 1.54 3.84
N ARG A 565 -10.84 0.46 3.08
CA ARG A 565 -10.95 0.48 1.60
C ARG A 565 -12.18 1.24 1.05
N THR A 566 -13.27 1.32 1.80
CA THR A 566 -14.49 2.08 1.45
C THR A 566 -14.62 3.32 2.34
N PRO A 567 -15.45 4.32 1.98
CA PRO A 567 -15.71 5.48 2.85
C PRO A 567 -16.17 5.10 4.27
N GLU A 568 -17.02 4.08 4.38
CA GLU A 568 -17.53 3.56 5.65
C GLU A 568 -16.43 2.84 6.43
N GLY A 569 -15.63 2.01 5.76
CA GLY A 569 -14.46 1.38 6.37
C GLY A 569 -13.43 2.40 6.84
N LYS A 570 -13.20 3.47 6.07
CA LYS A 570 -12.30 4.58 6.40
C LYS A 570 -12.76 5.30 7.67
N ALA A 571 -14.06 5.58 7.78
CA ALA A 571 -14.67 6.15 8.98
C ALA A 571 -14.51 5.23 10.21
N ALA A 572 -14.83 3.94 10.06
CA ALA A 572 -14.71 2.95 11.15
C ALA A 572 -13.27 2.78 11.65
N THR A 573 -12.29 2.71 10.75
CA THR A 573 -10.85 2.66 11.10
C THR A 573 -10.44 3.89 11.90
N SER A 574 -10.86 5.08 11.45
CA SER A 574 -10.52 6.37 12.09
C SER A 574 -11.18 6.58 13.46
N SER A 575 -12.18 5.76 13.84
CA SER A 575 -12.80 5.79 15.17
C SER A 575 -12.25 4.75 16.15
N HIS A 576 -11.36 3.85 15.70
CA HIS A 576 -10.83 2.75 16.52
C HIS A 576 -9.32 2.84 16.79
N THR A 577 -8.56 3.58 15.96
CA THR A 577 -7.14 3.87 16.23
C THR A 577 -6.87 5.36 16.09
N ALA A 578 -5.79 5.84 16.74
CA ALA A 578 -5.31 7.21 16.61
C ALA A 578 -4.77 7.56 15.20
N SER A 579 -4.82 6.62 14.24
CA SER A 579 -4.25 6.77 12.90
C SER A 579 -5.27 7.29 11.89
N ILE A 580 -4.91 8.36 11.17
CA ILE A 580 -5.75 8.89 10.08
C ILE A 580 -5.63 7.95 8.88
N ALA A 581 -6.76 7.44 8.40
CA ALA A 581 -6.78 6.61 7.20
C ALA A 581 -6.56 7.47 5.94
N GLY A 582 -5.49 7.18 5.19
CA GLY A 582 -5.15 7.87 3.93
C GLY A 582 -6.06 7.55 2.73
N ASP A 583 -5.59 7.86 1.53
CA ASP A 583 -6.25 7.42 0.28
C ASP A 583 -5.88 5.97 -0.04
N TYR A 584 -6.89 5.11 -0.22
CA TYR A 584 -6.68 3.68 -0.47
C TYR A 584 -6.09 3.42 -1.87
N MET A 585 -6.49 4.16 -2.91
CA MET A 585 -5.98 3.96 -4.28
C MET A 585 -4.51 4.34 -4.38
N VAL A 586 -4.12 5.46 -3.76
CA VAL A 586 -2.71 5.87 -3.65
C VAL A 586 -1.89 4.79 -2.93
N CYS A 587 -2.40 4.30 -1.79
CA CYS A 587 -1.74 3.25 -1.01
C CYS A 587 -1.57 1.94 -1.80
N GLU A 588 -2.66 1.42 -2.37
CA GLU A 588 -2.66 0.20 -3.19
C GLU A 588 -1.69 0.32 -4.37
N SER A 589 -1.69 1.47 -5.06
CA SER A 589 -0.81 1.71 -6.21
C SER A 589 0.66 1.80 -5.81
N CYS A 590 1.01 2.55 -4.75
CA CYS A 590 2.41 2.71 -4.33
C CYS A 590 3.00 1.40 -3.79
N VAL A 591 2.25 0.68 -2.95
CA VAL A 591 2.69 -0.59 -2.35
C VAL A 591 2.80 -1.71 -3.40
N SER A 592 1.86 -1.79 -4.36
CA SER A 592 1.97 -2.74 -5.47
C SER A 592 3.17 -2.43 -6.37
N GLN A 593 3.47 -1.14 -6.62
CA GLN A 593 4.64 -0.74 -7.41
C GLN A 593 5.96 -0.96 -6.68
N ALA A 594 5.98 -0.96 -5.35
CA ALA A 594 7.14 -1.38 -4.57
C ALA A 594 7.42 -2.89 -4.74
N GLY A 595 6.39 -3.69 -5.04
CA GLY A 595 6.50 -5.12 -5.35
C GLY A 595 5.77 -6.04 -4.35
N ALA A 596 4.99 -5.50 -3.42
CA ALA A 596 4.16 -6.29 -2.51
C ALA A 596 2.87 -6.78 -3.18
N ILE A 597 2.35 -7.91 -2.70
CA ILE A 597 1.10 -8.52 -3.14
C ILE A 597 -0.03 -7.99 -2.25
N VAL A 598 -0.95 -7.20 -2.81
CA VAL A 598 -2.01 -6.52 -2.04
C VAL A 598 -3.28 -7.36 -1.98
N ALA A 599 -3.62 -7.82 -0.78
CA ALA A 599 -4.85 -8.52 -0.45
C ALA A 599 -6.02 -7.54 -0.20
N ARG A 600 -7.23 -7.95 -0.61
CA ARG A 600 -8.45 -7.13 -0.58
C ARG A 600 -9.52 -7.72 0.34
N THR A 601 -9.40 -9.00 0.68
CA THR A 601 -10.20 -9.68 1.72
C THR A 601 -9.28 -10.33 2.76
N PHE A 602 -9.82 -10.64 3.94
CA PHE A 602 -9.09 -11.37 4.98
C PHE A 602 -8.80 -12.83 4.62
N ASN A 603 -9.53 -13.38 3.63
CA ASN A 603 -9.31 -14.72 3.09
C ASN A 603 -8.11 -14.68 2.14
N GLU A 604 -8.11 -13.76 1.17
CA GLU A 604 -6.97 -13.54 0.26
C GLU A 604 -5.66 -13.28 1.00
N PHE A 605 -5.68 -12.48 2.08
CA PHE A 605 -4.47 -12.22 2.87
C PHE A 605 -3.88 -13.50 3.49
N GLN A 606 -4.75 -14.39 3.96
CA GLN A 606 -4.40 -15.66 4.58
C GLN A 606 -3.93 -16.69 3.55
N GLU A 607 -4.60 -16.76 2.40
CA GLU A 607 -4.24 -17.64 1.28
C GLU A 607 -2.92 -17.21 0.62
N LEU A 608 -2.70 -15.91 0.43
CA LEU A 608 -1.43 -15.37 -0.06
C LEU A 608 -0.28 -15.61 0.92
N MET A 609 -0.53 -15.53 2.23
CA MET A 609 0.47 -15.83 3.25
C MET A 609 0.86 -17.32 3.24
N LEU A 610 -0.12 -18.23 3.10
CA LEU A 610 0.12 -19.66 2.91
C LEU A 610 0.93 -19.95 1.65
N LEU A 611 0.55 -19.34 0.52
CA LEU A 611 1.27 -19.48 -0.75
C LEU A 611 2.70 -18.94 -0.65
N ALA A 612 2.91 -17.79 -0.01
CA ALA A 612 4.24 -17.21 0.19
C ALA A 612 5.13 -18.07 1.09
N GLU A 613 4.62 -18.59 2.21
CA GLU A 613 5.39 -19.47 3.11
C GLU A 613 5.77 -20.81 2.47
N THR A 614 4.92 -21.35 1.58
CA THR A 614 5.12 -22.67 0.96
C THR A 614 5.79 -22.64 -0.42
N LEU A 615 5.65 -21.54 -1.19
CA LEU A 615 6.12 -21.44 -2.57
C LEU A 615 7.25 -20.42 -2.80
N ASN A 616 7.79 -19.79 -1.75
CA ASN A 616 8.92 -18.85 -1.87
C ASN A 616 10.14 -19.42 -2.61
N THR A 617 10.46 -20.71 -2.40
CA THR A 617 11.55 -21.43 -3.08
C THR A 617 11.23 -21.86 -4.52
N LYS A 618 9.97 -21.77 -4.97
CA LYS A 618 9.54 -22.16 -6.32
C LYS A 618 9.83 -21.08 -7.35
N ILE A 619 10.00 -21.48 -8.61
CA ILE A 619 10.34 -20.56 -9.70
C ILE A 619 9.07 -20.27 -10.53
N ILE A 620 8.78 -18.98 -10.73
CA ILE A 620 7.65 -18.50 -11.53
C ILE A 620 8.17 -18.01 -12.89
N HIS A 621 7.95 -18.80 -13.93
CA HIS A 621 8.38 -18.48 -15.31
C HIS A 621 7.35 -17.69 -16.12
N GLY A 622 6.08 -17.69 -15.70
CA GLY A 622 4.97 -17.07 -16.43
C GLY A 622 3.63 -17.24 -15.70
N ASN A 623 2.53 -17.18 -16.45
CA ASN A 623 1.15 -17.19 -15.96
C ASN A 623 0.29 -18.33 -16.57
N ARG A 624 0.92 -19.44 -17.01
CA ARG A 624 0.26 -20.58 -17.65
C ARG A 624 -0.04 -21.69 -16.62
N LEU A 625 -1.31 -21.81 -16.22
CA LEU A 625 -1.79 -22.81 -15.27
C LEU A 625 -2.07 -24.16 -15.95
N ALA A 626 -1.64 -25.27 -15.35
CA ALA A 626 -2.22 -26.59 -15.58
C ALA A 626 -3.21 -26.91 -14.44
N ALA A 627 -4.47 -27.17 -14.78
CA ALA A 627 -5.51 -27.53 -13.83
C ALA A 627 -5.94 -28.99 -14.01
N VAL A 628 -5.97 -29.76 -12.93
CA VAL A 628 -6.31 -31.19 -12.92
C VAL A 628 -7.32 -31.48 -11.80
N SER A 629 -8.34 -32.28 -12.09
CA SER A 629 -9.30 -32.83 -11.13
C SER A 629 -9.89 -34.11 -11.73
N GLY A 630 -10.38 -35.08 -10.95
CA GLY A 630 -11.23 -36.16 -11.48
C GLY A 630 -12.74 -35.83 -11.45
N ALA A 631 -13.12 -34.63 -10.99
CA ALA A 631 -14.49 -34.14 -10.96
C ALA A 631 -14.71 -32.95 -11.91
N GLY A 632 -15.45 -33.18 -13.00
CA GLY A 632 -15.72 -32.16 -14.03
C GLY A 632 -16.37 -30.85 -13.56
N PHE A 633 -17.02 -30.80 -12.38
CA PHE A 633 -17.53 -29.52 -11.84
C PHE A 633 -16.40 -28.60 -11.37
N GLU A 634 -15.32 -29.16 -10.82
CA GLU A 634 -14.13 -28.40 -10.43
C GLU A 634 -13.34 -27.95 -11.65
N ALA A 635 -13.26 -28.79 -12.69
CA ALA A 635 -12.70 -28.40 -13.98
C ALA A 635 -13.40 -27.14 -14.54
N VAL A 636 -14.73 -27.06 -14.43
CA VAL A 636 -15.48 -25.84 -14.81
C VAL A 636 -15.22 -24.68 -13.84
N GLY A 637 -15.26 -24.90 -12.51
CA GLY A 637 -15.00 -23.85 -11.52
C GLY A 637 -13.60 -23.23 -11.64
N MET A 638 -12.59 -24.03 -11.97
CA MET A 638 -11.24 -23.54 -12.27
C MET A 638 -11.20 -22.75 -13.58
N ALA A 639 -11.98 -23.12 -14.59
CA ALA A 639 -12.08 -22.39 -15.86
C ALA A 639 -12.75 -21.02 -15.69
N ASP A 640 -13.83 -20.93 -14.91
CA ASP A 640 -14.52 -19.67 -14.62
C ASP A 640 -13.66 -18.71 -13.75
N SER A 641 -12.67 -19.24 -13.03
CA SER A 641 -11.82 -18.48 -12.09
C SER A 641 -10.50 -17.97 -12.68
N ILE A 642 -10.16 -18.32 -13.94
CA ILE A 642 -8.83 -18.09 -14.54
C ILE A 642 -8.50 -16.60 -14.78
N GLN A 643 -9.52 -15.72 -14.82
CA GLN A 643 -9.37 -14.29 -15.09
C GLN A 643 -10.28 -13.45 -14.19
N SER A 644 -9.76 -12.30 -13.74
CA SER A 644 -10.52 -11.29 -13.00
C SER A 644 -10.14 -9.87 -13.47
N ASP A 645 -10.70 -8.85 -12.84
CA ASP A 645 -10.27 -7.45 -13.08
C ASP A 645 -8.86 -7.15 -12.54
N ASP A 646 -8.32 -8.03 -11.68
CA ASP A 646 -7.11 -7.80 -10.91
C ASP A 646 -5.98 -8.75 -11.30
N PHE A 647 -6.28 -9.91 -11.89
CA PHE A 647 -5.29 -10.87 -12.38
C PHE A 647 -5.67 -11.51 -13.73
N THR A 648 -4.65 -11.88 -14.51
CA THR A 648 -4.80 -12.63 -15.76
C THR A 648 -3.86 -13.83 -15.79
N MET A 649 -4.43 -15.02 -15.63
CA MET A 649 -3.78 -16.28 -15.98
C MET A 649 -4.27 -16.77 -17.35
N GLU A 650 -3.54 -17.72 -17.92
CA GLU A 650 -3.94 -18.48 -19.10
C GLU A 650 -3.84 -19.99 -18.80
N PHE A 651 -4.64 -20.81 -19.48
CA PHE A 651 -4.43 -22.26 -19.42
C PHE A 651 -3.22 -22.67 -20.27
N ALA A 652 -2.30 -23.40 -19.65
CA ALA A 652 -1.15 -24.00 -20.30
C ALA A 652 -1.57 -24.88 -21.49
N ARG A 653 -0.86 -24.74 -22.61
CA ARG A 653 -1.02 -25.61 -23.78
C ARG A 653 0.01 -26.73 -23.71
N PHE A 654 -0.44 -27.92 -23.34
CA PHE A 654 0.43 -29.09 -23.18
C PHE A 654 1.13 -29.45 -24.49
N CYS A 655 2.42 -29.77 -24.42
CA CYS A 655 3.17 -30.19 -25.61
C CYS A 655 2.79 -31.62 -26.05
N ASN A 656 3.11 -31.99 -27.30
CA ASN A 656 2.77 -33.32 -27.84
C ASN A 656 3.36 -34.47 -27.01
N LYS A 657 4.50 -34.27 -26.34
CA LYS A 657 5.09 -35.27 -25.43
C LYS A 657 4.22 -35.44 -24.19
N THR A 658 3.89 -34.35 -23.49
CA THR A 658 2.98 -34.33 -22.33
C THR A 658 1.65 -35.03 -22.62
N VAL A 659 1.01 -34.72 -23.75
CA VAL A 659 -0.24 -35.36 -24.18
C VAL A 659 -0.07 -36.86 -24.43
N THR A 660 1.10 -37.30 -24.90
CA THR A 660 1.40 -38.72 -25.14
C THR A 660 1.65 -39.45 -23.83
N ASP A 661 2.45 -38.88 -22.93
CA ASP A 661 2.81 -39.46 -21.64
C ASP A 661 1.56 -39.56 -20.73
N VAL A 662 0.73 -38.50 -20.65
CA VAL A 662 -0.56 -38.51 -19.94
C VAL A 662 -1.51 -39.58 -20.50
N ARG A 663 -1.59 -39.72 -21.83
CA ARG A 663 -2.40 -40.78 -22.46
C ARG A 663 -1.92 -42.18 -22.05
N SER A 664 -0.61 -42.38 -21.91
CA SER A 664 -0.05 -43.67 -21.47
C SER A 664 -0.42 -43.99 -20.02
N VAL A 665 -0.39 -43.01 -19.11
CA VAL A 665 -0.84 -43.18 -17.71
C VAL A 665 -2.33 -43.56 -17.67
N LEU A 666 -3.18 -42.82 -18.39
CA LEU A 666 -4.63 -43.08 -18.45
C LEU A 666 -4.94 -44.46 -19.06
N ALA A 667 -4.27 -44.84 -20.15
CA ALA A 667 -4.44 -46.13 -20.80
C ALA A 667 -4.03 -47.31 -19.91
N ALA A 668 -2.99 -47.15 -19.07
CA ALA A 668 -2.57 -48.17 -18.10
C ALA A 668 -3.64 -48.48 -17.04
N LYS A 669 -4.63 -47.60 -16.87
CA LYS A 669 -5.80 -47.77 -15.97
C LYS A 669 -7.13 -47.93 -16.72
N GLY A 670 -7.11 -47.95 -18.06
CA GLY A 670 -8.32 -48.04 -18.90
C GLY A 670 -9.18 -46.78 -18.96
N LEU A 671 -8.62 -45.62 -18.59
CA LEU A 671 -9.30 -44.32 -18.55
C LEU A 671 -9.20 -43.54 -19.88
N ASP A 672 -8.38 -44.00 -20.82
CA ASP A 672 -8.08 -43.35 -22.12
C ASP A 672 -9.31 -43.12 -23.02
N ARG A 673 -10.38 -43.90 -22.80
CA ARG A 673 -11.66 -43.77 -23.52
C ARG A 673 -12.67 -42.85 -22.85
N LEU A 674 -12.41 -42.47 -21.60
CA LEU A 674 -13.31 -41.65 -20.77
C LEU A 674 -12.80 -40.21 -20.67
N VAL A 675 -11.47 -40.02 -20.70
CA VAL A 675 -10.80 -38.74 -20.48
C VAL A 675 -10.41 -38.08 -21.81
N THR A 676 -10.83 -36.82 -22.00
CA THR A 676 -10.28 -35.96 -23.05
C THR A 676 -9.10 -35.18 -22.49
N ILE A 677 -7.93 -35.29 -23.15
CA ILE A 677 -6.71 -34.58 -22.70
C ILE A 677 -6.77 -33.13 -23.17
N SER A 678 -7.37 -32.28 -22.33
CA SER A 678 -7.45 -30.82 -22.45
C SER A 678 -6.99 -30.16 -21.14
N ASN A 679 -7.00 -28.83 -21.09
CA ASN A 679 -6.74 -28.06 -19.87
C ASN A 679 -7.92 -27.08 -19.65
N PRO A 680 -8.66 -27.15 -18.53
CA PRO A 680 -8.53 -28.11 -17.43
C PRO A 680 -8.67 -29.59 -17.85
N LEU A 681 -8.00 -30.46 -17.10
CA LEU A 681 -7.90 -31.90 -17.33
C LEU A 681 -8.78 -32.65 -16.33
N ASP A 682 -9.94 -33.14 -16.79
CA ASP A 682 -10.80 -34.06 -16.04
C ASP A 682 -10.24 -35.49 -16.20
N ILE A 683 -9.66 -36.05 -15.13
CA ILE A 683 -9.04 -37.40 -15.14
C ILE A 683 -10.00 -38.53 -14.74
N SER A 684 -11.30 -38.22 -14.55
CA SER A 684 -12.36 -39.11 -14.05
C SER A 684 -12.22 -39.50 -12.56
N PRO A 685 -13.33 -39.69 -11.81
CA PRO A 685 -13.27 -40.11 -10.40
C PRO A 685 -12.69 -41.52 -10.18
N ALA A 686 -12.47 -42.28 -11.26
CA ALA A 686 -11.83 -43.59 -11.23
C ALA A 686 -10.29 -43.54 -11.26
N ALA A 687 -9.69 -42.35 -11.35
CA ALA A 687 -8.26 -42.15 -11.15
C ALA A 687 -7.87 -42.43 -9.69
N ASP A 688 -6.78 -43.18 -9.49
CA ASP A 688 -6.21 -43.46 -8.17
C ASP A 688 -5.04 -42.52 -7.85
N ASP A 689 -4.47 -42.66 -6.65
CA ASP A 689 -3.36 -41.82 -6.16
C ASP A 689 -2.15 -41.83 -7.11
N GLN A 690 -1.90 -42.94 -7.82
CA GLN A 690 -0.82 -43.06 -8.81
C GLN A 690 -1.12 -42.19 -10.03
N VAL A 691 -2.33 -42.24 -10.59
CA VAL A 691 -2.72 -41.41 -11.75
C VAL A 691 -2.61 -39.92 -11.43
N HIS A 692 -3.11 -39.50 -10.27
CA HIS A 692 -3.01 -38.10 -9.81
C HIS A 692 -1.54 -37.65 -9.72
N GLY A 693 -0.69 -38.43 -9.05
CA GLY A 693 0.73 -38.12 -8.87
C GLY A 693 1.52 -38.10 -10.18
N ASP A 694 1.34 -39.11 -11.04
CA ASP A 694 2.08 -39.23 -12.30
C ASP A 694 1.70 -38.12 -13.30
N ILE A 695 0.42 -37.77 -13.38
CA ILE A 695 -0.04 -36.66 -14.24
C ILE A 695 0.51 -35.33 -13.73
N ALA A 696 0.49 -35.08 -12.41
CA ALA A 696 1.09 -33.88 -11.83
C ALA A 696 2.60 -33.81 -12.10
N GLU A 697 3.33 -34.92 -11.99
CA GLU A 697 4.76 -34.97 -12.30
C GLU A 697 5.05 -34.71 -13.80
N ILE A 698 4.26 -35.29 -14.71
CA ILE A 698 4.38 -35.04 -16.15
C ILE A 698 4.14 -33.56 -16.48
N LEU A 699 3.15 -32.94 -15.83
CA LEU A 699 2.81 -31.53 -16.04
C LEU A 699 3.89 -30.58 -15.48
N CYS A 700 4.47 -30.87 -14.32
CA CYS A 700 5.60 -30.09 -13.78
C CYS A 700 6.85 -30.14 -14.67
N ARG A 701 6.98 -31.16 -15.54
CA ARG A 701 8.09 -31.30 -16.49
C ARG A 701 7.82 -30.66 -17.86
N ASP A 702 6.64 -30.09 -18.10
CA ASP A 702 6.32 -29.39 -19.35
C ASP A 702 6.69 -27.91 -19.26
N ASN A 703 7.66 -27.47 -20.07
CA ASN A 703 8.03 -26.04 -20.21
C ASN A 703 6.84 -25.14 -20.66
N GLY A 704 5.72 -25.74 -21.06
CA GLY A 704 4.42 -25.11 -21.31
C GLY A 704 3.66 -24.67 -20.05
N VAL A 705 4.05 -25.14 -18.86
CA VAL A 705 3.33 -25.01 -17.58
C VAL A 705 4.17 -24.19 -16.60
N ASP A 706 3.57 -23.15 -16.00
CA ASP A 706 4.23 -22.29 -14.99
C ASP A 706 3.77 -22.59 -13.56
N ALA A 707 2.62 -23.26 -13.39
CA ALA A 707 2.12 -23.75 -12.10
C ALA A 707 1.08 -24.88 -12.31
N VAL A 708 0.91 -25.73 -11.31
CA VAL A 708 -0.08 -26.83 -11.30
C VAL A 708 -1.06 -26.65 -10.15
N ILE A 709 -2.37 -26.71 -10.43
CA ILE A 709 -3.41 -27.02 -9.45
C ILE A 709 -3.87 -28.45 -9.66
N LEU A 710 -3.78 -29.25 -8.61
CA LEU A 710 -4.30 -30.62 -8.58
C LEU A 710 -5.40 -30.71 -7.51
N SER A 711 -6.64 -30.89 -7.94
CA SER A 711 -7.67 -31.36 -7.03
C SER A 711 -7.56 -32.86 -6.83
N VAL A 712 -7.74 -33.27 -5.57
CA VAL A 712 -7.65 -34.63 -5.07
C VAL A 712 -9.05 -35.00 -4.61
N ASP A 713 -9.78 -35.78 -5.41
CA ASP A 713 -11.18 -36.19 -5.13
C ASP A 713 -11.26 -37.06 -3.88
N PRO A 714 -11.49 -36.52 -2.67
CA PRO A 714 -11.11 -37.26 -1.47
C PRO A 714 -12.18 -38.28 -1.08
N MET A 715 -13.38 -38.15 -1.68
CA MET A 715 -14.50 -39.09 -1.60
C MET A 715 -14.45 -40.20 -2.66
N SER A 716 -13.47 -40.20 -3.57
CA SER A 716 -13.35 -41.27 -4.57
C SER A 716 -13.01 -42.60 -3.91
N PRO A 717 -13.68 -43.72 -4.28
CA PRO A 717 -13.33 -45.05 -3.80
C PRO A 717 -11.98 -45.56 -4.32
N ALA A 718 -11.30 -44.81 -5.20
CA ALA A 718 -9.99 -45.13 -5.74
C ALA A 718 -8.82 -44.46 -4.97
N MET A 719 -9.11 -43.58 -3.99
CA MET A 719 -8.13 -42.71 -3.35
C MET A 719 -7.83 -43.07 -1.88
N GLN A 720 -6.59 -42.83 -1.43
CA GLN A 720 -6.10 -43.10 -0.07
C GLN A 720 -6.01 -41.80 0.74
N THR A 721 -7.15 -41.39 1.33
CA THR A 721 -7.39 -40.00 1.78
C THR A 721 -7.87 -39.88 3.24
N LEU A 722 -7.98 -40.98 3.98
CA LEU A 722 -8.48 -41.00 5.36
C LEU A 722 -7.35 -41.19 6.37
N ASP A 723 -7.43 -40.48 7.50
CA ASP A 723 -6.57 -40.70 8.67
C ASP A 723 -7.13 -41.86 9.50
N THR A 724 -6.76 -43.08 9.11
CA THR A 724 -7.22 -44.36 9.68
C THR A 724 -6.05 -45.30 9.96
N ASP A 725 -6.32 -46.43 10.60
CA ASP A 725 -5.30 -47.46 10.86
C ASP A 725 -4.59 -47.88 9.55
N PRO A 726 -3.28 -48.18 9.56
CA PRO A 726 -2.53 -48.56 8.36
C PRO A 726 -3.02 -49.81 7.62
N GLU A 727 -3.91 -50.61 8.20
CA GLU A 727 -4.55 -51.76 7.55
C GLU A 727 -5.82 -51.38 6.76
N ASP A 728 -6.35 -50.15 6.92
CA ASP A 728 -7.45 -49.65 6.10
C ASP A 728 -6.95 -49.35 4.68
N ARG A 729 -7.70 -49.80 3.68
CA ARG A 729 -7.41 -49.56 2.26
C ARG A 729 -7.45 -48.09 1.85
N PHE A 730 -8.08 -47.23 2.66
CA PHE A 730 -8.22 -45.80 2.44
C PHE A 730 -7.21 -44.97 3.25
N CYS A 731 -6.30 -45.60 4.00
CA CYS A 731 -5.36 -44.93 4.88
C CYS A 731 -4.36 -44.06 4.11
N MET A 732 -4.36 -42.74 4.37
CA MET A 732 -3.47 -41.77 3.73
C MET A 732 -1.99 -41.95 4.06
N HIS A 733 -1.65 -42.76 5.06
CA HIS A 733 -0.27 -43.02 5.48
C HIS A 733 0.41 -44.14 4.66
N HIS A 734 -0.32 -44.83 3.77
CA HIS A 734 0.26 -45.79 2.84
C HIS A 734 1.31 -45.14 1.95
N LYS A 735 2.45 -45.80 1.72
CA LYS A 735 3.56 -45.26 0.90
C LYS A 735 3.16 -44.88 -0.54
N GLY A 736 2.07 -45.46 -1.05
CA GLY A 736 1.52 -45.19 -2.37
C GLY A 736 0.39 -44.15 -2.40
N ALA A 737 -0.01 -43.60 -1.25
CA ALA A 737 -1.08 -42.62 -1.13
C ALA A 737 -0.67 -41.24 -1.66
N ILE A 738 -1.67 -40.42 -1.99
CA ILE A 738 -1.49 -39.07 -2.54
C ILE A 738 -0.65 -38.16 -1.64
N LEU A 739 -0.76 -38.29 -0.31
CA LEU A 739 0.04 -37.55 0.67
C LEU A 739 1.55 -37.68 0.40
N HIS A 740 2.05 -38.91 0.30
CA HIS A 740 3.48 -39.17 0.07
C HIS A 740 3.92 -38.77 -1.34
N ARG A 741 3.05 -38.95 -2.34
CA ARG A 741 3.34 -38.58 -3.74
C ARG A 741 3.49 -37.08 -3.93
N LEU A 742 2.53 -36.30 -3.44
CA LEU A 742 2.59 -34.84 -3.54
C LEU A 742 3.72 -34.27 -2.67
N THR A 743 3.99 -34.87 -1.51
CA THR A 743 5.16 -34.49 -0.69
C THR A 743 6.46 -34.77 -1.44
N HIS A 744 6.60 -35.91 -2.11
CA HIS A 744 7.77 -36.19 -2.93
C HIS A 744 7.90 -35.22 -4.11
N LEU A 745 6.83 -35.01 -4.87
CA LEU A 745 6.82 -34.14 -6.04
C LEU A 745 7.06 -32.67 -5.66
N ASN A 746 6.48 -32.17 -4.57
CA ASN A 746 6.75 -30.82 -4.07
C ASN A 746 8.24 -30.66 -3.69
N ASN A 747 8.88 -31.68 -3.13
CA ASN A 747 10.30 -31.59 -2.77
C ASN A 747 11.27 -31.74 -3.96
N THR A 748 10.82 -32.24 -5.11
CA THR A 748 11.67 -32.48 -6.31
C THR A 748 11.37 -31.55 -7.49
N SER A 749 10.21 -30.88 -7.50
CA SER A 749 9.79 -29.95 -8.55
C SER A 749 10.16 -28.49 -8.24
N GLU A 750 10.64 -27.77 -9.25
CA GLU A 750 10.79 -26.30 -9.20
C GLU A 750 9.47 -25.57 -9.50
N THR A 751 8.52 -26.25 -10.17
CA THR A 751 7.19 -25.74 -10.50
C THR A 751 6.33 -25.66 -9.23
N PRO A 752 5.59 -24.55 -9.01
CA PRO A 752 4.60 -24.46 -7.94
C PRO A 752 3.47 -25.47 -8.10
N ILE A 753 3.11 -26.12 -7.00
CA ILE A 753 2.01 -27.09 -6.93
C ILE A 753 1.08 -26.66 -5.81
N VAL A 754 -0.21 -26.54 -6.13
CA VAL A 754 -1.28 -26.28 -5.16
C VAL A 754 -2.23 -27.47 -5.17
N ALA A 755 -2.56 -27.99 -3.99
CA ALA A 755 -3.54 -29.05 -3.85
C ALA A 755 -4.92 -28.47 -3.51
N VAL A 756 -5.97 -29.06 -4.06
CA VAL A 756 -7.35 -28.87 -3.60
C VAL A 756 -7.83 -30.18 -3.01
N VAL A 757 -8.46 -30.12 -1.85
CA VAL A 757 -9.09 -31.28 -1.19
C VAL A 757 -10.48 -30.82 -0.82
N ASP A 758 -11.48 -30.99 -1.70
CA ASP A 758 -12.86 -30.60 -1.42
C ASP A 758 -13.61 -31.70 -0.64
N GLY A 759 -14.11 -31.33 0.55
CA GLY A 759 -14.76 -32.28 1.44
C GLY A 759 -14.97 -31.77 2.86
N GLY A 760 -15.76 -32.52 3.63
CA GLY A 760 -16.06 -32.21 5.03
C GLY A 760 -14.87 -32.37 5.98
N ARG A 761 -15.13 -32.20 7.29
CA ARG A 761 -14.11 -32.28 8.36
C ARG A 761 -13.36 -33.63 8.42
N LEU A 762 -13.93 -34.69 7.85
CA LEU A 762 -13.28 -36.00 7.76
C LEU A 762 -11.91 -35.95 7.05
N TYR A 763 -11.72 -34.99 6.14
CA TYR A 763 -10.48 -34.82 5.37
C TYR A 763 -9.60 -33.67 5.88
N ASP A 764 -9.95 -33.02 7.00
CA ASP A 764 -9.06 -32.03 7.62
C ASP A 764 -7.67 -32.63 8.00
N PRO A 765 -7.55 -33.88 8.51
CA PRO A 765 -6.24 -34.50 8.74
C PRO A 765 -5.34 -34.63 7.49
N LEU A 766 -5.93 -34.92 6.32
CA LEU A 766 -5.17 -34.97 5.06
C LEU A 766 -4.68 -33.57 4.65
N ARG A 767 -5.52 -32.55 4.82
CA ARG A 767 -5.13 -31.15 4.57
C ARG A 767 -3.98 -30.75 5.48
N ASP A 768 -4.10 -31.01 6.78
CA ASP A 768 -3.05 -30.67 7.77
C ASP A 768 -1.75 -31.44 7.50
N ALA A 769 -1.81 -32.72 7.11
CA ALA A 769 -0.64 -33.52 6.76
C ALA A 769 0.06 -33.03 5.48
N LEU A 770 -0.68 -32.64 4.45
CA LEU A 770 -0.14 -32.03 3.22
C LEU A 770 0.51 -30.67 3.53
N ILE A 771 -0.13 -29.81 4.33
CA ILE A 771 0.43 -28.52 4.71
C ILE A 771 1.68 -28.68 5.58
N ALA A 772 1.75 -29.70 6.44
CA ALA A 772 2.96 -30.05 7.18
C ALA A 772 4.13 -30.50 6.26
N GLY A 773 3.85 -30.92 5.03
CA GLY A 773 4.84 -31.11 3.95
C GLY A 773 5.24 -29.83 3.21
N CYS A 774 5.00 -28.66 3.82
CA CYS A 774 4.97 -27.31 3.22
C CYS A 774 4.25 -27.28 1.83
N ILE A 775 3.11 -27.99 1.63
CA ILE A 775 2.25 -27.89 0.41
C ILE A 775 1.06 -26.96 0.68
N PRO A 776 0.75 -25.97 -0.17
CA PRO A 776 -0.47 -25.17 -0.01
C PRO A 776 -1.72 -25.98 -0.40
N VAL A 777 -2.68 -26.07 0.53
CA VAL A 777 -3.93 -26.83 0.34
C VAL A 777 -5.15 -25.94 0.50
N PHE A 778 -6.06 -26.00 -0.46
CA PHE A 778 -7.33 -25.28 -0.48
C PHE A 778 -8.52 -26.23 -0.31
N LYS A 779 -9.65 -25.70 0.18
CA LYS A 779 -10.89 -26.47 0.36
C LYS A 779 -11.79 -26.47 -0.87
N VAL A 780 -11.60 -25.52 -1.79
CA VAL A 780 -12.40 -25.34 -3.01
C VAL A 780 -11.48 -24.85 -4.14
N CYS A 781 -11.78 -25.24 -5.37
CA CYS A 781 -10.89 -25.05 -6.52
C CYS A 781 -10.89 -23.62 -7.11
N ASP A 782 -12.00 -22.91 -7.00
CA ASP A 782 -12.15 -21.51 -7.43
C ASP A 782 -11.27 -20.56 -6.59
N GLY A 783 -11.32 -20.70 -5.26
CA GLY A 783 -10.45 -19.98 -4.33
C GLY A 783 -8.96 -20.29 -4.57
N ALA A 784 -8.63 -21.55 -4.86
CA ALA A 784 -7.26 -21.96 -5.18
C ALA A 784 -6.73 -21.26 -6.45
N VAL A 785 -7.52 -21.25 -7.53
CA VAL A 785 -7.16 -20.54 -8.77
C VAL A 785 -7.02 -19.04 -8.50
N ALA A 786 -7.98 -18.42 -7.82
CA ALA A 786 -7.97 -16.97 -7.59
C ALA A 786 -6.75 -16.53 -6.74
N ALA A 787 -6.47 -17.23 -5.63
CA ALA A 787 -5.32 -16.95 -4.77
C ALA A 787 -3.98 -17.19 -5.48
N LEU A 788 -3.83 -18.33 -6.19
CA LEU A 788 -2.62 -18.64 -6.95
C LEU A 788 -2.38 -17.64 -8.09
N SER A 789 -3.45 -17.20 -8.78
CA SER A 789 -3.35 -16.20 -9.85
C SER A 789 -2.84 -14.85 -9.33
N LEU A 790 -3.38 -14.38 -8.20
CA LEU A 790 -2.94 -13.16 -7.54
C LEU A 790 -1.49 -13.28 -7.05
N TYR A 791 -1.12 -14.44 -6.49
CA TYR A 791 0.24 -14.73 -6.04
C TYR A 791 1.26 -14.74 -7.20
N ILE A 792 0.98 -15.46 -8.28
CA ILE A 792 1.82 -15.54 -9.48
C ILE A 792 2.02 -14.16 -10.10
N GLN A 793 0.94 -13.36 -10.23
CA GLN A 793 1.06 -12.00 -10.74
C GLN A 793 1.92 -11.11 -9.82
N GLY A 794 1.78 -11.26 -8.51
CA GLY A 794 2.64 -10.60 -7.52
C GLY A 794 4.12 -10.96 -7.69
N ARG A 795 4.43 -12.26 -7.80
CA ARG A 795 5.78 -12.79 -8.05
C ARG A 795 6.37 -12.29 -9.38
N LEU A 796 5.58 -12.25 -10.45
CA LEU A 796 6.01 -11.68 -11.74
C LEU A 796 6.29 -10.17 -11.65
N GLY A 797 5.46 -9.42 -10.91
CA GLY A 797 5.70 -8.00 -10.60
C GLY A 797 6.98 -7.77 -9.80
N ALA A 798 7.21 -8.56 -8.75
CA ALA A 798 8.43 -8.56 -7.96
C ALA A 798 9.67 -8.90 -8.81
N ASN A 799 9.58 -9.88 -9.71
CA ASN A 799 10.64 -10.23 -10.64
C ASN A 799 10.95 -9.09 -11.63
N ALA A 800 9.94 -8.35 -12.12
CA ALA A 800 10.16 -7.16 -12.94
C ALA A 800 10.88 -6.03 -12.17
N VAL A 801 10.58 -5.86 -10.88
CA VAL A 801 11.34 -4.93 -10.00
C VAL A 801 12.80 -5.37 -9.86
N ARG A 802 13.05 -6.67 -9.63
CA ARG A 802 14.41 -7.26 -9.55
C ARG A 802 15.21 -7.05 -10.84
N MET A 803 14.61 -7.35 -12.00
CA MET A 803 15.24 -7.17 -13.31
C MET A 803 15.56 -5.70 -13.61
N SER A 804 14.71 -4.75 -13.19
CA SER A 804 14.94 -3.31 -13.40
C SER A 804 16.16 -2.73 -12.68
N LYS A 805 16.83 -3.50 -11.80
CA LYS A 805 18.12 -3.14 -11.19
C LYS A 805 19.33 -3.62 -12.02
N GLY A 806 19.15 -4.62 -12.88
CA GLY A 806 20.19 -5.14 -13.78
C GLY A 806 20.40 -4.27 -15.02
N ASP A 807 19.32 -3.66 -15.53
CA ASP A 807 19.37 -2.66 -16.61
C ASP A 807 19.76 -1.29 -16.03
N GLY A 808 21.05 -1.12 -15.78
CA GLY A 808 21.54 -0.14 -14.81
C GLY A 808 21.34 1.35 -15.13
N VAL A 809 21.09 2.11 -14.06
CA VAL A 809 21.75 3.40 -13.82
C VAL A 809 22.43 3.30 -12.46
N ILE A 810 23.74 3.56 -12.43
CA ILE A 810 24.50 3.72 -11.20
C ILE A 810 24.09 5.06 -10.60
N HIS A 811 23.52 5.03 -9.39
CA HIS A 811 23.39 6.21 -8.55
C HIS A 811 24.53 6.19 -7.54
N ASP A 812 25.62 6.84 -7.91
CA ASP A 812 26.47 7.60 -6.97
C ASP A 812 25.85 9.02 -6.81
#